data_AF-A0A7C4K4R6-F1
#
_entry.id   AF-A0A7C4K4R6-F1
#
_cell.length_a   1.000
_cell.length_b   1.000
_cell.length_c   1.000
_cell.angle_alpha   90.00
_cell.angle_beta   90.00
_cell.angle_gamma   90.00
#
_symmetry.space_group_name_H-M   'P 1'
#
loop_
_entity.id
_entity.type
_entity.pdbx_description
1 polymer ?
#
loop_
_entity_poly.entity_id
_entity_poly.type
_entity_poly.pdbx_seq_one_letter_code
_entity_poly.pdbx_strand_id
1 'polypeptide(L)'
;MNRSKIKTGVYVCHCGTNIAATVDVADVARFARELEGVVVARDYTYMCSNPGQDLIKQDIKEYGLNRIVVASCSPLMHEPTFRQACAEAGLNPFFCQMANIREQCSWVISNRDQATIKARALVRAAVNRVRHHDPLEPRSVEMTQSVLVVGGGIAGIEASLRLADAGKHVYLVERESSIGGHMGQLYKTFPTLDCAACILTPKMVSAGRHPNITLLAYSEVEAVSGYVGNYTIRVRRKARYVDEATCAGCGKCAEVCPVEVINPFEIGLSMRKAAYRNTPQAVPGAYAIEKRGTAPCRSACPTDQRAQGYIALIHARRYADAYWAIRREHPFPSICGRVCNHPCEDACTRGQVDQPVSIMALKRFVADWAYAHRDELPSMRDKSLVGTPFQHHHPPTGKKVAIIGAGPAGLTAGLDLVRLGHKATVFESLPVAGGMMRVGIPPHRLPYDRLDWEVQQIVDEGVELRLNTRVDDIPGLFQKGYDAVIIATGAHSAQKLNIPGSDHPDNWLSLDLLRRACLGEPLDLSGREIVVLGAGDVALDAARTAIRLGQPKVKIVCRGMRASFNELHEAEAEGVEIIKNRVFKEIVVKHDKIIGVMCLEAEVGGIVNGQRQVREIPGSEHIIPCDMVIWALGQRPDFSFLPEDGSIAIRYPIGLWANEEMMTTRPGVFTAGDLRRGTTFFVVDAIAEGHHVARCVDRYLNGEQGVPEPHLSPPVQLTPEEIEAKFASGEAKRSERVPIRTLPPEERQNNFREVDQTMTEEEALAEAERCLRCGVCSECLECEAACDRGAIDHNMQDETVELNVGAIILATGFKDFDPARVPELNYGKLDNVLTALQFERLINSGGPTQGKVLLKNGKPPKSIAIVHCVGSRDRNYNDYCSRACCMYSLKLAHMAREYLKVEVHEIYRDIRAFGKGYEEFYQHAAGMGVHFYHGRIQGIEQKGAKLRVRWSEAFHGQPSHVDVDMVVLATGFEPQPDAAKIASLFGVSRSQDGFFLERHPKLAPVETVTQGIYLAGACQSPKDIPDSVAQAGAAAAAALSLLDQGAILLDPIVAEVDSLRCAGCGQCAAACPYNAIALQDGLAKVNVFICKGCGTCTAACPNKAMNIIHFNDRELIAELLGALADAPLEVA
;
A
#
# COMPACT_ATOMS: atom_id res chain seq x y z
N MET A 1 -46.79 10.36 42.00
CA MET A 1 -45.90 11.29 42.74
C MET A 1 -46.52 12.68 42.73
N ASN A 2 -46.67 13.32 43.89
CA ASN A 2 -47.16 14.69 44.02
C ASN A 2 -46.32 15.63 43.14
N ARG A 3 -46.88 16.15 42.03
CA ARG A 3 -46.21 17.20 41.25
C ARG A 3 -46.12 18.44 42.15
N SER A 4 -44.98 18.68 42.78
CA SER A 4 -44.68 19.96 43.41
C SER A 4 -45.00 21.06 42.40
N LYS A 5 -45.76 22.09 42.80
CA LYS A 5 -46.09 23.23 41.93
C LYS A 5 -44.79 23.72 41.27
N ILE A 6 -44.76 23.79 39.93
CA ILE A 6 -43.55 24.21 39.20
C ILE A 6 -43.28 25.67 39.56
N LYS A 7 -42.02 25.97 39.87
CA LYS A 7 -41.52 27.29 40.28
C LYS A 7 -40.25 27.59 39.50
N THR A 8 -40.39 28.41 38.45
CA THR A 8 -39.31 28.76 37.53
C THR A 8 -38.73 30.12 37.88
N GLY A 9 -37.39 30.24 37.91
CA GLY A 9 -36.68 31.51 37.90
C GLY A 9 -36.14 31.83 36.51
N VAL A 10 -36.34 33.06 36.01
CA VAL A 10 -35.87 33.50 34.69
C VAL A 10 -34.85 34.63 34.81
N TYR A 11 -33.68 34.46 34.21
CA TYR A 11 -32.59 35.43 34.31
C TYR A 11 -32.15 35.92 32.93
N VAL A 12 -32.27 37.21 32.67
CA VAL A 12 -31.97 37.83 31.37
C VAL A 12 -30.64 38.59 31.45
N CYS A 13 -29.65 38.14 30.67
CA CYS A 13 -28.31 38.72 30.69
C CYS A 13 -28.20 39.93 29.75
N HIS A 14 -27.50 40.99 30.18
CA HIS A 14 -27.16 42.12 29.30
C HIS A 14 -25.92 41.82 28.43
N CYS A 15 -25.00 40.99 28.96
CA CYS A 15 -23.69 40.70 28.41
C CYS A 15 -22.90 41.99 28.07
N GLY A 16 -22.91 42.94 29.01
CA GLY A 16 -22.46 44.30 28.76
C GLY A 16 -23.39 44.97 27.76
N THR A 17 -22.88 45.31 26.57
CA THR A 17 -23.67 45.84 25.45
C THR A 17 -24.04 44.78 24.40
N ASN A 18 -23.49 43.56 24.49
CA ASN A 18 -23.68 42.56 23.42
C ASN A 18 -25.13 42.12 23.23
N ILE A 19 -25.92 42.08 24.31
CA ILE A 19 -27.36 41.78 24.26
C ILE A 19 -28.15 43.09 24.43
N ALA A 20 -27.85 43.86 25.48
CA ALA A 20 -28.64 45.03 25.87
C ALA A 20 -28.63 46.20 24.86
N ALA A 21 -27.67 46.28 23.93
CA ALA A 21 -27.72 47.29 22.86
C ALA A 21 -28.85 47.02 21.86
N THR A 22 -29.17 45.74 21.64
CA THR A 22 -30.06 45.29 20.56
C THR A 22 -31.34 44.63 21.08
N VAL A 23 -31.38 44.20 22.34
CA VAL A 23 -32.56 43.60 22.98
C VAL A 23 -32.91 44.43 24.20
N ASP A 24 -34.18 44.80 24.36
CA ASP A 24 -34.67 45.39 25.61
C ASP A 24 -34.79 44.31 26.69
N VAL A 25 -33.68 44.07 27.38
CA VAL A 25 -33.54 43.04 28.41
C VAL A 25 -34.46 43.24 29.61
N ALA A 26 -34.72 44.49 30.00
CA ALA A 26 -35.64 44.80 31.09
C ALA A 26 -37.08 44.44 30.69
N ASP A 27 -37.44 44.73 29.45
CA ASP A 27 -38.72 44.35 28.89
C ASP A 27 -38.90 42.83 28.77
N VAL A 28 -37.89 42.10 28.29
CA VAL A 28 -37.90 40.62 28.27
C VAL A 28 -38.05 40.04 29.68
N ALA A 29 -37.37 40.62 30.67
CA ALA A 29 -37.49 40.19 32.06
C ALA A 29 -38.90 40.47 32.63
N ARG A 30 -39.52 41.61 32.31
CA ARG A 30 -40.93 41.88 32.68
C ARG A 30 -41.87 40.88 32.05
N PHE A 31 -41.79 40.67 30.74
CA PHE A 31 -42.58 39.68 30.01
C PHE A 31 -42.45 38.29 30.62
N ALA A 32 -41.22 37.86 30.97
CA ALA A 32 -40.99 36.56 31.58
C ALA A 32 -41.75 36.35 32.90
N ARG A 33 -42.01 37.40 33.68
CA ARG A 33 -42.79 37.30 34.95
C ARG A 33 -44.25 36.93 34.73
N GLU A 34 -44.80 37.24 33.55
CA GLU A 34 -46.21 36.97 33.21
C GLU A 34 -46.42 35.53 32.74
N LEU A 35 -45.34 34.78 32.49
CA LEU A 35 -45.41 33.39 32.03
C LEU A 35 -45.82 32.43 33.15
N GLU A 36 -46.63 31.44 32.80
CA GLU A 36 -47.15 30.45 33.75
C GLU A 36 -46.02 29.68 34.45
N GLY A 37 -46.04 29.68 35.78
CA GLY A 37 -45.07 28.96 36.62
C GLY A 37 -43.78 29.74 36.91
N VAL A 38 -43.60 30.95 36.36
CA VAL A 38 -42.48 31.82 36.71
C VAL A 38 -42.76 32.55 38.03
N VAL A 39 -41.85 32.42 39.00
CA VAL A 39 -41.99 33.00 40.35
C VAL A 39 -41.11 34.24 40.50
N VAL A 40 -39.96 34.25 39.83
CA VAL A 40 -39.03 35.38 39.83
C VAL A 40 -38.45 35.55 38.42
N ALA A 41 -38.35 36.80 37.96
CA ALA A 41 -37.56 37.12 36.78
C ALA A 41 -36.74 38.38 36.99
N ARG A 42 -35.45 38.32 36.63
CA ARG A 42 -34.48 39.41 36.83
C ARG A 42 -33.63 39.59 35.58
N ASP A 43 -33.16 40.80 35.36
CA ASP A 43 -32.09 41.09 34.42
C ASP A 43 -30.82 41.54 35.16
N TYR A 44 -29.65 41.16 34.63
CA TYR A 44 -28.36 41.52 35.24
C TYR A 44 -27.27 41.63 34.17
N THR A 45 -26.24 42.45 34.47
CA THR A 45 -25.22 42.82 33.49
C THR A 45 -24.44 41.61 32.96
N TYR A 46 -23.98 40.72 33.84
CA TYR A 46 -23.21 39.54 33.48
C TYR A 46 -23.67 38.32 34.29
N MET A 47 -24.66 37.57 33.79
CA MET A 47 -25.18 36.41 34.50
C MET A 47 -24.13 35.32 34.80
N CYS A 48 -23.11 35.15 33.95
CA CYS A 48 -22.04 34.18 34.16
C CYS A 48 -20.99 34.61 35.21
N SER A 49 -20.98 35.88 35.64
CA SER A 49 -20.08 36.35 36.70
C SER A 49 -20.50 35.79 38.07
N ASN A 50 -19.59 35.81 39.06
CA ASN A 50 -19.90 35.35 40.42
C ASN A 50 -21.16 36.00 41.00
N PRO A 51 -21.35 37.35 40.94
CA PRO A 51 -22.61 37.96 41.40
C PRO A 51 -23.86 37.46 40.67
N GLY A 52 -23.75 37.20 39.36
CA GLY A 52 -24.86 36.67 38.57
C GLY A 52 -25.21 35.23 38.96
N GLN A 53 -24.20 34.39 39.20
CA GLN A 53 -24.41 33.03 39.68
C GLN A 53 -24.96 32.99 41.11
N ASP A 54 -24.44 33.86 41.99
CA ASP A 54 -24.90 33.97 43.38
C ASP A 54 -26.36 34.43 43.45
N LEU A 55 -26.80 35.31 42.54
CA LEU A 55 -28.19 35.72 42.41
C LEU A 55 -29.11 34.51 42.13
N ILE A 56 -28.73 33.64 41.20
CA ILE A 56 -29.46 32.40 40.91
C ILE A 56 -29.49 31.51 42.15
N LYS A 57 -28.33 31.30 42.80
CA LYS A 57 -28.21 30.42 43.98
C LYS A 57 -29.05 30.90 45.17
N GLN A 58 -29.10 32.21 45.40
CA GLN A 58 -29.90 32.83 46.45
C GLN A 58 -31.39 32.67 46.17
N ASP A 59 -31.84 33.03 44.97
CA ASP A 59 -33.24 32.93 44.57
C ASP A 59 -33.75 31.47 44.60
N ILE A 60 -32.91 30.48 44.23
CA ILE A 60 -33.26 29.05 44.35
C ILE A 60 -33.67 28.71 45.79
N LYS A 61 -32.89 29.18 46.77
CA LYS A 61 -33.13 28.93 48.20
C LYS A 61 -34.29 29.76 48.74
N GLU A 62 -34.35 31.05 48.39
CA GLU A 62 -35.35 32.00 48.89
C GLU A 62 -36.77 31.66 48.40
N TYR A 63 -36.93 31.40 47.10
CA TYR A 63 -38.25 31.16 46.50
C TYR A 63 -38.59 29.66 46.38
N GLY A 64 -37.64 28.78 46.70
CA GLY A 64 -37.77 27.33 46.53
C GLY A 64 -37.95 26.95 45.07
N LEU A 65 -37.13 27.54 44.20
CA LEU A 65 -37.22 27.30 42.75
C LEU A 65 -36.85 25.86 42.42
N ASN A 66 -37.60 25.26 41.50
CA ASN A 66 -37.33 23.92 41.01
C ASN A 66 -37.03 23.89 39.50
N ARG A 67 -37.03 25.04 38.81
CA ARG A 67 -36.66 25.21 37.41
C ARG A 67 -35.93 26.53 37.21
N ILE A 68 -34.95 26.56 36.32
CA ILE A 68 -34.16 27.77 36.01
C ILE A 68 -34.09 27.96 34.50
N VAL A 69 -34.32 29.20 34.05
CA VAL A 69 -34.10 29.62 32.67
C VAL A 69 -33.10 30.76 32.65
N VAL A 70 -32.04 30.64 31.86
CA VAL A 70 -31.06 31.72 31.66
C VAL A 70 -31.06 32.17 30.21
N ALA A 71 -31.58 33.37 29.96
CA ALA A 71 -31.61 33.99 28.64
C ALA A 71 -30.31 34.79 28.43
N SER A 72 -29.36 34.23 27.70
CA SER A 72 -28.02 34.81 27.55
C SER A 72 -27.32 34.39 26.25
N CYS A 73 -26.08 33.92 26.35
CA CYS A 73 -25.27 33.40 25.25
C CYS A 73 -25.59 31.94 24.90
N SER A 74 -24.82 31.37 23.98
CA SER A 74 -24.89 29.96 23.61
C SER A 74 -24.73 28.98 24.78
N PRO A 75 -25.56 27.92 24.86
CA PRO A 75 -25.36 26.82 25.81
C PRO A 75 -24.01 26.11 25.64
N LEU A 76 -23.45 26.10 24.42
CA LEU A 76 -22.11 25.55 24.15
C LEU A 76 -20.99 26.25 24.95
N MET A 77 -21.26 27.44 25.50
CA MET A 77 -20.30 28.22 26.28
C MET A 77 -20.54 28.12 27.79
N HIS A 78 -21.75 28.43 28.27
CA HIS A 78 -22.02 28.61 29.71
C HIS A 78 -23.11 27.69 30.29
N GLU A 79 -23.63 26.72 29.55
CA GLU A 79 -24.55 25.74 30.15
C GLU A 79 -23.90 24.99 31.32
N PRO A 80 -22.65 24.49 31.23
CA PRO A 80 -21.98 23.88 32.36
C PRO A 80 -21.87 24.82 33.57
N THR A 81 -21.62 26.12 33.33
CA THR A 81 -21.53 27.14 34.40
C THR A 81 -22.84 27.29 35.16
N PHE A 82 -23.97 27.42 34.45
CA PHE A 82 -25.27 27.59 35.10
C PHE A 82 -25.80 26.29 35.71
N ARG A 83 -25.53 25.14 35.08
CA ARG A 83 -25.78 23.81 35.65
C ARG A 83 -25.03 23.62 36.97
N GLN A 84 -23.78 24.04 37.04
CA GLN A 84 -22.98 24.01 38.27
C GLN A 84 -23.55 24.94 39.35
N ALA A 85 -23.93 26.17 38.99
CA ALA A 85 -24.57 27.08 39.94
C ALA A 85 -25.88 26.51 40.52
N CYS A 86 -26.69 25.83 39.70
CA CYS A 86 -27.88 25.11 40.17
C CYS A 86 -27.51 23.98 41.14
N ALA A 87 -26.50 23.18 40.79
CA ALA A 87 -26.01 22.07 41.62
C ALA A 87 -25.54 22.55 43.01
N GLU A 88 -24.77 23.64 43.06
CA GLU A 88 -24.29 24.27 44.30
C GLU A 88 -25.43 24.78 45.20
N ALA A 89 -26.58 25.13 44.62
CA ALA A 89 -27.77 25.50 45.35
C ALA A 89 -28.66 24.31 45.77
N GLY A 90 -28.27 23.07 45.42
CA GLY A 90 -29.03 21.86 45.71
C GLY A 90 -30.13 21.55 44.68
N LEU A 91 -30.15 22.23 43.53
CA LEU A 91 -31.07 21.96 42.44
C LEU A 91 -30.44 21.02 41.42
N ASN A 92 -31.20 20.04 40.91
CA ASN A 92 -30.69 19.14 39.86
C ASN A 92 -30.23 19.97 38.64
N PRO A 93 -29.00 19.75 38.12
CA PRO A 93 -28.44 20.56 37.03
C PRO A 93 -29.32 20.58 35.77
N PHE A 94 -30.03 19.50 35.48
CA PHE A 94 -30.89 19.35 34.30
C PHE A 94 -32.25 20.06 34.45
N PHE A 95 -32.49 20.73 35.57
CA PHE A 95 -33.59 21.69 35.69
C PHE A 95 -33.22 23.11 35.23
N CYS A 96 -32.01 23.29 34.70
CA CYS A 96 -31.57 24.52 34.05
C CYS A 96 -31.71 24.43 32.53
N GLN A 97 -32.39 25.40 31.91
CA GLN A 97 -32.50 25.56 30.46
C GLN A 97 -31.93 26.91 30.05
N MET A 98 -31.13 26.96 28.98
CA MET A 98 -30.67 28.23 28.43
C MET A 98 -31.50 28.65 27.23
N ALA A 99 -31.77 29.95 27.11
CA ALA A 99 -32.29 30.57 25.90
C ALA A 99 -31.19 31.43 25.27
N ASN A 100 -30.74 31.08 24.07
CA ASN A 100 -29.69 31.84 23.38
C ASN A 100 -30.28 33.09 22.72
N ILE A 101 -30.10 34.24 23.38
CA ILE A 101 -30.56 35.54 22.88
C ILE A 101 -29.39 36.43 22.41
N ARG A 102 -28.17 35.89 22.31
CA ARG A 102 -26.98 36.60 21.82
C ARG A 102 -26.62 36.17 20.40
N GLU A 103 -25.98 35.01 20.24
CA GLU A 103 -25.54 34.49 18.94
C GLU A 103 -26.73 34.24 18.00
N GLN A 104 -27.87 33.84 18.55
CA GLN A 104 -29.09 33.55 17.76
C GLN A 104 -30.08 34.72 17.70
N CYS A 105 -29.78 35.86 18.33
CA CYS A 105 -30.67 37.03 18.34
C CYS A 105 -29.91 38.36 18.26
N SER A 106 -29.36 38.86 19.36
CA SER A 106 -28.81 40.23 19.41
C SER A 106 -27.66 40.53 18.44
N TRP A 107 -26.86 39.51 18.08
CA TRP A 107 -25.72 39.67 17.14
C TRP A 107 -26.12 39.57 15.66
N VAL A 108 -27.30 39.04 15.35
CA VAL A 108 -27.71 38.73 13.98
C VAL A 108 -28.96 39.50 13.52
N ILE A 109 -29.63 40.21 14.44
CA ILE A 109 -30.79 41.05 14.14
C ILE A 109 -30.45 42.48 14.49
N SER A 110 -30.48 43.41 13.52
CA SER A 110 -30.15 44.81 13.77
C SER A 110 -31.30 45.63 14.37
N ASN A 111 -32.56 45.24 14.10
CA ASN A 111 -33.74 45.96 14.60
C ASN A 111 -34.05 45.54 16.05
N ARG A 112 -34.05 46.52 16.96
CA ARG A 112 -34.20 46.29 18.40
C ARG A 112 -35.56 45.71 18.81
N ASP A 113 -36.64 46.15 18.17
CA ASP A 113 -37.99 45.68 18.49
C ASP A 113 -38.17 44.22 18.04
N GLN A 114 -37.73 43.90 16.82
CA GLN A 114 -37.76 42.53 16.31
C GLN A 114 -36.87 41.59 17.14
N ALA A 115 -35.68 42.03 17.53
CA ALA A 115 -34.80 41.26 18.40
C ALA A 115 -35.42 41.04 19.78
N THR A 116 -36.11 42.04 20.34
CA THR A 116 -36.81 41.93 21.63
C THR A 116 -37.99 40.95 21.53
N ILE A 117 -38.80 41.02 20.47
CA ILE A 117 -39.90 40.07 20.21
C ILE A 117 -39.36 38.64 20.10
N LYS A 118 -38.28 38.44 19.33
CA LYS A 118 -37.65 37.12 19.20
C LYS A 118 -37.09 36.63 20.54
N ALA A 119 -36.45 37.49 21.32
CA ALA A 119 -35.93 37.14 22.64
C ALA A 119 -37.05 36.70 23.59
N ARG A 120 -38.20 37.40 23.61
CA ARG A 120 -39.39 36.98 24.36
C ARG A 120 -39.87 35.58 23.94
N ALA A 121 -39.98 35.32 22.63
CA ALA A 121 -40.39 34.01 22.11
C ALA A 121 -39.43 32.88 22.53
N LEU A 122 -38.12 33.12 22.45
CA LEU A 122 -37.08 32.16 22.88
C LEU A 122 -37.14 31.89 24.40
N VAL A 123 -37.38 32.93 25.20
CA VAL A 123 -37.56 32.78 26.66
C VAL A 123 -38.81 31.97 26.98
N ARG A 124 -39.94 32.25 26.32
CA ARG A 124 -41.17 31.48 26.52
C ARG A 124 -41.01 30.02 26.10
N ALA A 125 -40.34 29.75 24.98
CA ALA A 125 -40.01 28.40 24.54
C ALA A 125 -39.20 27.65 25.61
N ALA A 126 -38.14 28.26 26.15
CA ALA A 126 -37.34 27.68 27.21
C ALA A 126 -38.12 27.45 28.51
N VAL A 127 -38.97 28.41 28.92
CA VAL A 127 -39.84 28.25 30.09
C VAL A 127 -40.83 27.10 29.91
N ASN A 128 -41.45 26.96 28.75
CA ASN A 128 -42.39 25.86 28.50
C ASN A 128 -41.70 24.50 28.48
N ARG A 129 -40.50 24.42 27.91
CA ARG A 129 -39.72 23.18 27.88
C ARG A 129 -39.27 22.72 29.26
N VAL A 130 -38.67 23.63 30.05
CA VAL A 130 -38.04 23.27 31.33
C VAL A 130 -39.05 22.69 32.33
N ARG A 131 -40.34 23.07 32.22
CA ARG A 131 -41.45 22.51 33.01
C ARG A 131 -41.59 20.99 32.89
N HIS A 132 -41.11 20.43 31.80
CA HIS A 132 -41.19 19.00 31.49
C HIS A 132 -39.90 18.24 31.76
N HIS A 133 -38.81 18.92 32.12
CA HIS A 133 -37.57 18.25 32.46
C HIS A 133 -37.76 17.36 33.70
N ASP A 134 -37.15 16.18 33.65
CA ASP A 134 -37.01 15.25 34.76
C ASP A 134 -35.59 15.36 35.35
N PRO A 135 -35.40 15.02 36.64
CA PRO A 135 -34.08 15.05 37.25
C PRO A 135 -33.21 13.93 36.65
N LEU A 136 -32.00 14.26 36.21
CA LEU A 136 -31.07 13.28 35.66
C LEU A 136 -29.84 13.14 36.55
N GLU A 137 -29.33 11.92 36.64
CA GLU A 137 -28.09 11.59 37.33
C GLU A 137 -27.06 11.08 36.31
N PRO A 138 -25.90 11.72 36.22
CA PRO A 138 -24.82 11.23 35.37
C PRO A 138 -24.30 9.90 35.91
N ARG A 139 -23.93 8.99 35.01
CA ARG A 139 -23.32 7.70 35.37
C ARG A 139 -21.81 7.84 35.39
N SER A 140 -21.15 7.30 36.42
CA SER A 140 -19.69 7.24 36.44
C SER A 140 -19.18 5.98 35.73
N VAL A 141 -18.09 6.12 34.98
CA VAL A 141 -17.33 5.00 34.41
C VAL A 141 -15.86 5.21 34.70
N GLU A 142 -15.15 4.16 35.09
CA GLU A 142 -13.70 4.20 35.24
C GLU A 142 -13.01 4.55 33.93
N MET A 143 -11.91 5.29 34.02
CA MET A 143 -11.15 5.75 32.87
C MET A 143 -9.88 4.93 32.69
N THR A 144 -9.64 4.50 31.46
CA THR A 144 -8.38 3.88 31.06
C THR A 144 -7.23 4.89 31.22
N GLN A 145 -6.17 4.50 31.94
CA GLN A 145 -5.07 5.40 32.33
C GLN A 145 -3.93 5.51 31.29
N SER A 146 -4.21 5.24 30.02
CA SER A 146 -3.27 5.34 28.91
C SER A 146 -3.68 6.39 27.89
N VAL A 147 -2.73 6.89 27.10
CA VAL A 147 -2.95 7.94 26.10
C VAL A 147 -2.42 7.51 24.75
N LEU A 148 -3.17 7.78 23.69
CA LEU A 148 -2.69 7.68 22.32
C LEU A 148 -2.17 9.04 21.85
N VAL A 149 -0.98 9.09 21.28
CA VAL A 149 -0.45 10.25 20.55
C VAL A 149 -0.25 9.87 19.09
N VAL A 150 -0.85 10.62 18.16
CA VAL A 150 -0.84 10.34 16.73
C VAL A 150 0.04 11.36 16.00
N GLY A 151 1.21 10.93 15.56
CA GLY A 151 2.22 11.76 14.89
C GLY A 151 3.45 11.99 15.77
N GLY A 152 4.59 11.46 15.36
CA GLY A 152 5.90 11.55 16.00
C GLY A 152 6.72 12.76 15.60
N GLY A 153 6.10 13.88 15.25
CA GLY A 153 6.80 15.17 15.14
C GLY A 153 7.18 15.73 16.51
N ILE A 154 7.87 16.88 16.55
CA ILE A 154 8.29 17.50 17.82
C ILE A 154 7.14 17.70 18.81
N ALA A 155 5.93 18.02 18.34
CA ALA A 155 4.75 18.17 19.18
C ALA A 155 4.31 16.84 19.81
N GLY A 156 4.22 15.76 19.04
CA GLY A 156 3.82 14.46 19.57
C GLY A 156 4.90 13.82 20.46
N ILE A 157 6.17 14.01 20.12
CA ILE A 157 7.29 13.59 20.98
C ILE A 157 7.22 14.30 22.33
N GLU A 158 7.07 15.63 22.34
CA GLU A 158 6.97 16.39 23.59
C GLU A 158 5.74 15.97 24.41
N ALA A 159 4.57 15.87 23.78
CA ALA A 159 3.35 15.45 24.46
C ALA A 159 3.51 14.07 25.11
N SER A 160 4.11 13.12 24.37
CA SER A 160 4.37 11.77 24.87
C SER A 160 5.31 11.76 26.06
N LEU A 161 6.42 12.51 26.00
CA LEU A 161 7.36 12.63 27.11
C LEU A 161 6.69 13.22 28.36
N ARG A 162 5.92 14.31 28.21
CA ARG A 162 5.23 14.95 29.35
C ARG A 162 4.23 14.02 30.03
N LEU A 163 3.45 13.27 29.25
CA LEU A 163 2.50 12.30 29.76
C LEU A 163 3.20 11.12 30.45
N ALA A 164 4.28 10.63 29.85
CA ALA A 164 5.03 9.49 30.33
C ALA A 164 5.82 9.81 31.61
N ASP A 165 6.41 11.01 31.70
CA ASP A 165 7.05 11.56 32.90
C ASP A 165 6.03 11.77 34.03
N ALA A 166 4.77 12.07 33.70
CA ALA A 166 3.65 12.12 34.64
C ALA A 166 3.10 10.73 35.02
N GLY A 167 3.74 9.65 34.58
CA GLY A 167 3.41 8.28 34.97
C GLY A 167 2.28 7.63 34.17
N LYS A 168 1.79 8.24 33.09
CA LYS A 168 0.79 7.62 32.20
C LYS A 168 1.47 6.76 31.14
N HIS A 169 0.85 5.64 30.78
CA HIS A 169 1.31 4.86 29.64
C HIS A 169 0.90 5.55 28.33
N VAL A 170 1.81 5.66 27.38
CA VAL A 170 1.59 6.38 26.12
C VAL A 170 1.87 5.45 24.94
N TYR A 171 0.92 5.36 24.02
CA TYR A 171 1.14 4.79 22.69
C TYR A 171 1.44 5.92 21.72
N LEU A 172 2.66 5.97 21.17
CA LEU A 172 3.05 6.96 20.17
C LEU A 172 3.02 6.31 18.78
N VAL A 173 2.04 6.65 17.96
CA VAL A 173 1.89 6.13 16.60
C VAL A 173 2.52 7.10 15.60
N GLU A 174 3.45 6.62 14.79
CA GLU A 174 4.11 7.38 13.72
C GLU A 174 4.04 6.62 12.40
N ARG A 175 3.57 7.28 11.34
CA ARG A 175 3.36 6.67 10.02
C ARG A 175 4.66 6.34 9.30
N GLU A 176 5.70 7.15 9.51
CA GLU A 176 7.02 6.95 8.92
C GLU A 176 7.83 5.93 9.72
N SER A 177 8.92 5.43 9.13
CA SER A 177 9.81 4.46 9.79
C SER A 177 10.58 5.03 10.98
N SER A 178 10.51 6.35 11.21
CA SER A 178 11.15 7.08 12.30
C SER A 178 10.32 8.28 12.74
N ILE A 179 10.34 8.58 14.04
CA ILE A 179 9.88 9.85 14.57
C ILE A 179 10.84 11.00 14.19
N GLY A 180 10.41 12.24 14.38
CA GLY A 180 11.17 13.47 14.17
C GLY A 180 10.42 14.52 13.34
N GLY A 181 9.60 14.08 12.38
CA GLY A 181 8.84 14.94 11.48
C GLY A 181 9.70 15.95 10.70
N HIS A 182 9.10 17.06 10.27
CA HIS A 182 9.78 18.12 9.50
C HIS A 182 10.98 18.73 10.24
N MET A 183 10.97 18.76 11.58
CA MET A 183 12.11 19.27 12.36
C MET A 183 13.37 18.43 12.14
N GLY A 184 13.23 17.13 11.85
CA GLY A 184 14.35 16.24 11.51
C GLY A 184 15.01 16.59 10.18
N GLN A 185 14.32 17.31 9.30
CA GLN A 185 14.83 17.75 8.00
C GLN A 185 15.55 19.10 8.08
N LEU A 186 15.36 19.88 9.15
CA LEU A 186 15.98 21.18 9.31
C LEU A 186 17.46 21.05 9.66
N TYR A 187 18.28 22.00 9.21
CA TYR A 187 19.65 22.14 9.69
C TYR A 187 19.69 22.94 10.99
N LYS A 188 19.16 24.16 10.96
CA LYS A 188 19.12 25.09 12.10
C LYS A 188 17.69 25.51 12.46
N THR A 189 17.48 25.96 13.69
CA THR A 189 16.20 26.52 14.16
C THR A 189 16.32 27.99 14.50
N PHE A 190 15.36 28.81 14.07
CA PHE A 190 15.27 30.21 14.49
C PHE A 190 14.64 30.32 15.89
N PRO A 191 14.89 31.42 16.63
CA PRO A 191 15.81 32.51 16.31
C PRO A 191 17.26 32.23 16.79
N THR A 192 17.47 31.13 17.52
CA THR A 192 18.73 30.86 18.23
C THR A 192 19.84 30.32 17.33
N LEU A 193 19.51 29.83 16.12
CA LEU A 193 20.43 29.16 15.19
C LEU A 193 21.04 27.87 15.74
N ASP A 194 20.38 27.27 16.74
CA ASP A 194 20.73 25.95 17.24
C ASP A 194 20.59 24.89 16.14
N CYS A 195 21.42 23.86 16.21
CA CYS A 195 21.28 22.70 15.35
C CYS A 195 19.97 21.97 15.69
N ALA A 196 19.09 21.79 14.70
CA ALA A 196 17.80 21.13 14.92
C ALA A 196 17.99 19.71 15.43
N ALA A 197 18.95 18.97 14.88
CA ALA A 197 19.29 17.61 15.32
C ALA A 197 19.80 17.57 16.78
N CYS A 198 20.54 18.60 17.23
CA CYS A 198 21.03 18.66 18.62
C CYS A 198 19.90 18.81 19.64
N ILE A 199 18.77 19.43 19.26
CA ILE A 199 17.61 19.60 20.13
C ILE A 199 16.66 18.39 20.00
N LEU A 200 16.42 17.94 18.76
CA LEU A 200 15.42 16.92 18.47
C LEU A 200 15.91 15.51 18.81
N THR A 201 17.14 15.15 18.46
CA THR A 201 17.65 13.77 18.60
C THR A 201 17.60 13.29 20.07
N PRO A 202 18.00 14.08 21.08
CA PRO A 202 17.87 13.66 22.47
C PRO A 202 16.42 13.38 22.87
N LYS A 203 15.45 14.16 22.38
CA LYS A 203 14.02 13.92 22.63
C LYS A 203 13.51 12.68 21.92
N MET A 204 13.94 12.44 20.68
CA MET A 204 13.63 11.20 19.94
C MET A 204 14.14 9.97 20.70
N VAL A 205 15.41 9.98 21.12
CA VAL A 205 16.03 8.89 21.89
C VAL A 205 15.33 8.69 23.23
N SER A 206 14.99 9.79 23.92
CA SER A 206 14.24 9.72 25.19
C SER A 206 12.89 9.05 24.98
N ALA A 207 12.12 9.48 23.96
CA ALA A 207 10.82 8.90 23.67
C ALA A 207 10.90 7.42 23.27
N GLY A 208 11.88 7.05 22.44
CA GLY A 208 12.07 5.67 22.00
C GLY A 208 12.62 4.71 23.05
N ARG A 209 13.12 5.21 24.19
CA ARG A 209 13.64 4.40 25.31
C ARG A 209 12.83 4.53 26.60
N HIS A 210 11.80 5.38 26.61
CA HIS A 210 11.05 5.65 27.82
C HIS A 210 10.19 4.43 28.21
N PRO A 211 10.24 3.94 29.47
CA PRO A 211 9.53 2.70 29.86
C PRO A 211 8.01 2.81 29.77
N ASN A 212 7.46 4.03 29.89
CA ASN A 212 6.03 4.30 29.75
C ASN A 212 5.60 4.67 28.32
N ILE A 213 6.49 4.63 27.32
CA ILE A 213 6.13 4.93 25.92
C ILE A 213 6.28 3.67 25.08
N THR A 214 5.17 3.21 24.52
CA THR A 214 5.16 2.22 23.45
C THR A 214 5.19 2.94 22.10
N LEU A 215 6.37 2.97 21.47
CA LEU A 215 6.55 3.56 20.15
C LEU A 215 6.11 2.58 19.06
N LEU A 216 5.02 2.92 18.37
CA LEU A 216 4.51 2.24 17.20
C LEU A 216 4.90 3.06 15.95
N ALA A 217 6.20 3.01 15.61
CA ALA A 217 6.69 3.58 14.36
C ALA A 217 6.26 2.72 13.17
N TYR A 218 6.27 3.31 11.97
CA TYR A 218 5.77 2.69 10.75
C TYR A 218 4.33 2.15 10.88
N SER A 219 3.48 2.85 11.63
CA SER A 219 2.14 2.41 11.99
C SER A 219 1.10 3.52 11.76
N GLU A 220 -0.13 3.13 11.44
CA GLU A 220 -1.23 4.06 11.16
C GLU A 220 -2.50 3.63 11.90
N VAL A 221 -3.30 4.59 12.36
CA VAL A 221 -4.59 4.31 12.99
C VAL A 221 -5.63 4.02 11.91
N GLU A 222 -6.32 2.88 12.00
CA GLU A 222 -7.33 2.46 11.03
C GLU A 222 -8.76 2.64 11.51
N ALA A 223 -9.00 2.45 12.80
CA ALA A 223 -10.33 2.58 13.40
C ALA A 223 -10.24 3.16 14.81
N VAL A 224 -11.23 3.99 15.14
CA VAL A 224 -11.41 4.57 16.47
C VAL A 224 -12.87 4.35 16.86
N SER A 225 -13.09 3.77 18.03
CA SER A 225 -14.42 3.54 18.59
C SER A 225 -14.39 3.79 20.10
N GLY A 226 -15.56 3.76 20.73
CA GLY A 226 -15.70 4.04 22.16
C GLY A 226 -15.96 5.51 22.46
N TYR A 227 -15.54 5.96 23.64
CA TYR A 227 -15.89 7.26 24.19
C TYR A 227 -14.79 7.81 25.09
N VAL A 228 -14.92 9.07 25.49
CA VAL A 228 -13.99 9.74 26.41
C VAL A 228 -13.69 8.87 27.63
N GLY A 229 -12.42 8.65 27.92
CA GLY A 229 -11.96 7.74 28.99
C GLY A 229 -11.83 6.27 28.60
N ASN A 230 -12.47 5.81 27.51
CA ASN A 230 -12.50 4.40 27.08
C ASN A 230 -12.63 4.30 25.54
N TYR A 231 -11.58 4.70 24.83
CA TYR A 231 -11.46 4.50 23.39
C TYR A 231 -10.79 3.17 23.06
N THR A 232 -11.33 2.48 22.06
CA THR A 232 -10.70 1.31 21.45
C THR A 232 -10.17 1.71 20.08
N ILE A 233 -8.87 1.59 19.90
CA ILE A 233 -8.10 2.03 18.74
C ILE A 233 -7.55 0.80 18.05
N ARG A 234 -7.80 0.69 16.74
CA ARG A 234 -7.15 -0.32 15.90
C ARG A 234 -6.03 0.34 15.11
N VAL A 235 -4.81 -0.10 15.33
CA VAL A 235 -3.59 0.38 14.69
C VAL A 235 -3.05 -0.69 13.76
N ARG A 236 -2.82 -0.35 12.49
CA ARG A 236 -2.07 -1.20 11.57
C ARG A 236 -0.59 -0.85 11.65
N ARG A 237 0.21 -1.78 12.13
CA ARG A 237 1.65 -1.72 12.07
C ARG A 237 2.10 -2.33 10.75
N LYS A 238 2.68 -1.50 9.87
CA LYS A 238 3.09 -1.94 8.54
C LYS A 238 4.28 -2.88 8.65
N ALA A 239 4.35 -3.87 7.76
CA ALA A 239 5.49 -4.75 7.64
C ALA A 239 6.75 -3.94 7.33
N ARG A 240 7.66 -3.84 8.31
CA ARG A 240 8.97 -3.19 8.12
C ARG A 240 9.91 -4.05 7.27
N TYR A 241 9.63 -5.35 7.18
CA TYR A 241 10.47 -6.42 6.64
C TYR A 241 11.85 -6.52 7.30
N VAL A 242 12.00 -5.87 8.46
CA VAL A 242 13.19 -5.88 9.30
C VAL A 242 12.69 -5.93 10.75
N ASP A 243 13.06 -6.98 11.47
CA ASP A 243 12.81 -7.08 12.89
C ASP A 243 13.62 -6.02 13.65
N GLU A 244 12.92 -5.12 14.31
CA GLU A 244 13.50 -3.99 15.03
C GLU A 244 14.35 -4.43 16.22
N ALA A 245 13.99 -5.54 16.88
CA ALA A 245 14.71 -6.05 18.04
C ALA A 245 16.07 -6.65 17.66
N THR A 246 16.13 -7.34 16.51
CA THR A 246 17.33 -8.02 16.03
C THR A 246 18.25 -7.08 15.22
N CYS A 247 17.70 -6.06 14.56
CA CYS A 247 18.44 -5.16 13.68
C CYS A 247 19.56 -4.38 14.41
N ALA A 248 20.78 -4.44 13.88
CA ALA A 248 21.91 -3.65 14.38
C ALA A 248 21.96 -2.20 13.85
N GLY A 249 21.15 -1.87 12.84
CA GLY A 249 21.23 -0.56 12.17
C GLY A 249 22.54 -0.29 11.43
N CYS A 250 23.25 -1.33 10.97
CA CYS A 250 24.59 -1.24 10.38
C CYS A 250 24.65 -0.72 8.93
N GLY A 251 23.56 -0.86 8.16
CA GLY A 251 23.47 -0.33 6.79
C GLY A 251 23.90 -1.26 5.66
N LYS A 252 24.49 -2.43 5.95
CA LYS A 252 24.90 -3.42 4.92
C LYS A 252 23.78 -3.77 3.93
N CYS A 253 22.54 -3.88 4.41
CA CYS A 253 21.36 -4.13 3.58
C CYS A 253 21.10 -3.05 2.51
N ALA A 254 21.41 -1.79 2.81
CA ALA A 254 21.30 -0.69 1.85
C ALA A 254 22.47 -0.71 0.86
N GLU A 255 23.69 -1.00 1.30
CA GLU A 255 24.88 -1.08 0.45
C GLU A 255 24.73 -2.08 -0.69
N VAL A 256 24.18 -3.27 -0.39
CA VAL A 256 23.97 -4.34 -1.39
C VAL A 256 22.70 -4.18 -2.22
N CYS A 257 21.84 -3.20 -1.91
CA CYS A 257 20.57 -3.02 -2.60
C CYS A 257 20.79 -2.44 -4.02
N PRO A 258 20.36 -3.13 -5.09
CA PRO A 258 20.52 -2.64 -6.46
C PRO A 258 19.46 -1.59 -6.85
N VAL A 259 18.45 -1.37 -6.01
CA VAL A 259 17.32 -0.48 -6.32
C VAL A 259 17.58 0.92 -5.79
N GLU A 260 17.35 1.91 -6.64
CA GLU A 260 17.33 3.32 -6.28
C GLU A 260 15.94 3.90 -6.43
N VAL A 261 15.53 4.69 -5.43
CA VAL A 261 14.25 5.38 -5.34
C VAL A 261 14.48 6.82 -4.92
N ILE A 262 13.62 7.72 -5.35
CA ILE A 262 13.68 9.12 -4.96
C ILE A 262 13.51 9.21 -3.45
N ASN A 263 14.39 9.94 -2.78
CA ASN A 263 14.36 10.04 -1.33
C ASN A 263 13.36 11.11 -0.88
N PRO A 264 12.21 10.74 -0.28
CA PRO A 264 11.19 11.71 0.13
C PRO A 264 11.67 12.56 1.32
N PHE A 265 12.51 12.00 2.19
CA PHE A 265 13.10 12.72 3.31
C PHE A 265 14.02 13.87 2.84
N GLU A 266 14.62 13.72 1.65
CA GLU A 266 15.47 14.72 1.02
C GLU A 266 14.73 15.56 -0.03
N ILE A 267 13.38 15.53 -0.03
CA ILE A 267 12.52 16.32 -0.94
C ILE A 267 12.91 16.13 -2.42
N GLY A 268 13.29 14.89 -2.78
CA GLY A 268 13.69 14.52 -4.13
C GLY A 268 15.04 15.04 -4.61
N LEU A 269 15.89 15.59 -3.71
CA LEU A 269 17.23 16.06 -4.05
C LEU A 269 18.28 14.93 -4.16
N SER A 270 17.95 13.72 -3.71
CA SER A 270 18.82 12.56 -3.81
C SER A 270 18.02 11.28 -4.00
N MET A 271 18.72 10.23 -4.43
CA MET A 271 18.20 8.88 -4.43
C MET A 271 18.57 8.19 -3.10
N ARG A 272 17.71 7.31 -2.62
CA ARG A 272 18.00 6.33 -1.57
C ARG A 272 17.80 4.91 -2.09
N LYS A 273 18.14 3.93 -1.28
CA LYS A 273 17.89 2.52 -1.58
C LYS A 273 16.50 2.09 -1.10
N ALA A 274 16.00 0.96 -1.59
CA ALA A 274 14.74 0.39 -1.11
C ALA A 274 14.83 -0.06 0.36
N ALA A 275 15.98 -0.61 0.78
CA ALA A 275 16.33 -0.77 2.18
C ALA A 275 16.92 0.54 2.70
N TYR A 276 16.27 1.20 3.66
CA TYR A 276 16.59 2.57 4.03
C TYR A 276 16.45 2.86 5.52
N ARG A 277 17.08 3.97 5.91
CA ARG A 277 16.87 4.67 7.17
C ARG A 277 16.97 6.16 6.85
N ASN A 278 16.01 6.97 7.31
CA ASN A 278 15.92 8.38 6.91
C ASN A 278 17.18 9.18 7.29
N THR A 279 17.68 8.97 8.51
CA THR A 279 18.92 9.59 8.99
C THR A 279 19.69 8.61 9.88
N PRO A 280 20.99 8.83 10.13
CA PRO A 280 21.73 8.08 11.14
C PRO A 280 21.13 8.20 12.56
N GLN A 281 20.41 9.28 12.84
CA GLN A 281 19.78 9.59 14.14
C GLN A 281 18.32 9.10 14.24
N ALA A 282 17.82 8.34 13.25
CA ALA A 282 16.46 7.85 13.23
C ALA A 282 16.13 7.03 14.50
N VAL A 283 14.88 7.16 14.96
CA VAL A 283 14.33 6.40 16.09
C VAL A 283 12.97 5.85 15.68
N PRO A 284 12.77 4.52 15.67
CA PRO A 284 13.75 3.46 15.96
C PRO A 284 14.96 3.48 15.02
N GLY A 285 16.13 3.05 15.50
CA GLY A 285 17.37 3.04 14.73
C GLY A 285 17.46 1.93 13.67
N ALA A 286 16.43 1.09 13.58
CA ALA A 286 16.30 0.00 12.64
C ALA A 286 16.03 0.50 11.21
N TYR A 287 16.50 -0.27 10.22
CA TYR A 287 16.17 -0.04 8.83
C TYR A 287 14.71 -0.45 8.53
N ALA A 288 14.21 -0.03 7.37
CA ALA A 288 12.97 -0.54 6.78
C ALA A 288 13.23 -0.90 5.33
N ILE A 289 12.46 -1.83 4.77
CA ILE A 289 12.45 -2.10 3.34
C ILE A 289 11.14 -1.58 2.78
N GLU A 290 11.21 -0.61 1.87
CA GLU A 290 10.02 -0.13 1.19
C GLU A 290 9.60 -1.14 0.11
N LYS A 291 8.45 -1.77 0.32
CA LYS A 291 7.86 -2.76 -0.57
C LYS A 291 6.36 -2.52 -0.65
N ARG A 292 5.84 -2.34 -1.86
CA ARG A 292 4.42 -2.06 -2.11
C ARG A 292 3.56 -3.32 -2.20
N GLY A 293 4.17 -4.46 -2.51
CA GLY A 293 3.50 -5.74 -2.70
C GLY A 293 4.29 -6.66 -3.63
N THR A 294 3.62 -7.63 -4.23
CA THR A 294 4.24 -8.59 -5.15
C THR A 294 4.29 -8.00 -6.57
N ALA A 295 5.44 -8.05 -7.23
CA ALA A 295 5.54 -7.59 -8.63
C ALA A 295 4.63 -8.44 -9.55
N PRO A 296 3.92 -7.85 -10.53
CA PRO A 296 3.03 -8.60 -11.43
C PRO A 296 3.73 -9.76 -12.16
N CYS A 297 4.97 -9.54 -12.59
CA CYS A 297 5.79 -10.57 -13.24
C CYS A 297 6.12 -11.76 -12.33
N ARG A 298 6.24 -11.53 -11.01
CA ARG A 298 6.41 -12.59 -10.01
C ARG A 298 5.10 -13.31 -9.77
N SER A 299 4.03 -12.56 -9.50
CA SER A 299 2.69 -13.10 -9.24
C SER A 299 2.13 -13.95 -10.39
N ALA A 300 2.51 -13.65 -11.64
CA ALA A 300 2.09 -14.41 -12.81
C ALA A 300 3.01 -15.60 -13.14
N CYS A 301 4.20 -15.67 -12.54
CA CYS A 301 5.13 -16.76 -12.79
C CYS A 301 4.72 -17.99 -11.96
N PRO A 302 4.51 -19.17 -12.59
CA PRO A 302 4.13 -20.38 -11.85
C PRO A 302 5.12 -20.78 -10.75
N THR A 303 6.41 -20.48 -10.93
CA THR A 303 7.47 -20.79 -9.95
C THR A 303 7.71 -19.68 -8.94
N ASP A 304 6.85 -18.65 -8.88
CA ASP A 304 7.03 -17.47 -8.03
C ASP A 304 8.38 -16.74 -8.28
N GLN A 305 8.87 -16.79 -9.52
CA GLN A 305 10.18 -16.22 -9.89
C GLN A 305 10.22 -14.71 -9.69
N ARG A 306 11.26 -14.24 -9.02
CA ARG A 306 11.52 -12.81 -8.78
C ARG A 306 12.19 -12.13 -9.97
N ALA A 307 11.44 -11.99 -11.07
CA ALA A 307 11.93 -11.36 -12.29
C ALA A 307 12.49 -9.95 -12.07
N GLN A 308 11.77 -9.10 -11.32
CA GLN A 308 12.24 -7.76 -10.96
C GLN A 308 13.60 -7.80 -10.23
N GLY A 309 13.86 -8.84 -9.44
CA GLY A 309 15.06 -9.05 -8.65
C GLY A 309 16.30 -9.19 -9.52
N TYR A 310 16.32 -10.20 -10.39
CA TYR A 310 17.46 -10.42 -11.27
C TYR A 310 17.60 -9.34 -12.35
N ILE A 311 16.50 -8.72 -12.80
CA ILE A 311 16.57 -7.58 -13.74
C ILE A 311 17.28 -6.38 -13.09
N ALA A 312 17.00 -6.09 -11.82
CA ALA A 312 17.72 -5.04 -11.08
C ALA A 312 19.22 -5.36 -10.92
N LEU A 313 19.58 -6.64 -10.75
CA LEU A 313 20.97 -7.08 -10.67
C LEU A 313 21.68 -7.01 -12.03
N ILE A 314 21.00 -7.34 -13.14
CA ILE A 314 21.51 -7.14 -14.51
C ILE A 314 21.81 -5.66 -14.73
N HIS A 315 20.86 -4.78 -14.41
CA HIS A 315 21.05 -3.33 -14.52
C HIS A 315 22.25 -2.83 -13.68
N ALA A 316 22.53 -3.48 -12.54
CA ALA A 316 23.69 -3.20 -11.70
C ALA A 316 24.98 -3.90 -12.14
N ARG A 317 24.99 -4.62 -13.28
CA ARG A 317 26.10 -5.45 -13.80
C ARG A 317 26.56 -6.57 -12.84
N ARG A 318 25.65 -7.07 -12.00
CA ARG A 318 25.91 -8.11 -11.01
C ARG A 318 25.39 -9.47 -11.52
N TYR A 319 26.01 -9.98 -12.58
CA TYR A 319 25.49 -11.14 -13.34
C TYR A 319 25.55 -12.46 -12.56
N ALA A 320 26.63 -12.70 -11.81
CA ALA A 320 26.71 -13.84 -10.90
C ALA A 320 25.57 -13.81 -9.88
N ASP A 321 25.30 -12.63 -9.31
CA ASP A 321 24.21 -12.47 -8.35
C ASP A 321 22.84 -12.70 -8.98
N ALA A 322 22.64 -12.16 -10.19
CA ALA A 322 21.41 -12.34 -10.97
C ALA A 322 21.15 -13.83 -11.26
N TYR A 323 22.19 -14.59 -11.64
CA TYR A 323 22.07 -16.01 -11.92
C TYR A 323 21.63 -16.79 -10.68
N TRP A 324 22.27 -16.55 -9.55
CA TRP A 324 21.92 -17.20 -8.29
C TRP A 324 20.54 -16.80 -7.78
N ALA A 325 20.14 -15.54 -7.97
CA ALA A 325 18.78 -15.08 -7.69
C ALA A 325 17.74 -15.80 -8.57
N ILE A 326 18.07 -16.13 -9.83
CA ILE A 326 17.19 -16.95 -10.68
C ILE A 326 17.15 -18.39 -10.16
N ARG A 327 18.33 -19.00 -9.94
CA ARG A 327 18.48 -20.40 -9.55
C ARG A 327 17.88 -20.75 -8.19
N ARG A 328 17.64 -19.75 -7.34
CA ARG A 328 16.95 -19.92 -6.06
C ARG A 328 15.58 -20.58 -6.24
N GLU A 329 14.71 -19.97 -7.06
CA GLU A 329 13.36 -20.50 -7.34
C GLU A 329 13.27 -21.32 -8.63
N HIS A 330 14.36 -21.45 -9.39
CA HIS A 330 14.27 -22.00 -10.74
C HIS A 330 15.50 -22.83 -11.11
N PRO A 331 15.44 -24.17 -11.07
CA PRO A 331 16.60 -25.04 -11.33
C PRO A 331 17.11 -25.00 -12.76
N PHE A 332 16.28 -24.57 -13.73
CA PHE A 332 16.63 -24.53 -15.15
C PHE A 332 16.61 -23.11 -15.77
N PRO A 333 17.42 -22.14 -15.30
CA PRO A 333 17.43 -20.77 -15.84
C PRO A 333 17.61 -20.71 -17.36
N SER A 334 18.56 -21.48 -17.90
CA SER A 334 18.96 -21.49 -19.30
C SER A 334 17.85 -22.03 -20.20
N ILE A 335 17.14 -23.06 -19.73
CA ILE A 335 16.05 -23.70 -20.46
C ILE A 335 14.85 -22.75 -20.52
N CYS A 336 14.41 -22.20 -19.39
CA CYS A 336 13.29 -21.26 -19.38
C CYS A 336 13.66 -19.87 -19.92
N GLY A 337 14.94 -19.61 -20.23
CA GLY A 337 15.36 -18.49 -21.07
C GLY A 337 15.11 -18.73 -22.57
N ARG A 338 14.75 -19.95 -22.98
CA ARG A 338 14.58 -20.35 -24.40
C ARG A 338 13.15 -20.80 -24.72
N VAL A 339 12.55 -21.62 -23.85
CA VAL A 339 11.30 -22.35 -24.18
C VAL A 339 10.13 -22.02 -23.25
N CYS A 340 10.22 -20.94 -22.48
CA CYS A 340 9.16 -20.51 -21.56
C CYS A 340 8.02 -19.80 -22.31
N ASN A 341 6.80 -19.99 -21.84
CA ASN A 341 5.60 -19.26 -22.28
C ASN A 341 5.45 -17.86 -21.66
N HIS A 342 6.42 -17.43 -20.85
CA HIS A 342 6.57 -16.05 -20.37
C HIS A 342 5.29 -15.34 -19.87
N PRO A 343 4.45 -15.96 -18.99
CA PRO A 343 3.27 -15.30 -18.42
C PRO A 343 3.62 -14.05 -17.59
N CYS A 344 4.88 -13.97 -17.15
CA CYS A 344 5.44 -12.79 -16.50
C CYS A 344 5.53 -11.57 -17.42
N GLU A 345 5.69 -11.76 -18.73
CA GLU A 345 5.69 -10.70 -19.74
C GLU A 345 4.26 -10.26 -20.06
N ASP A 346 3.31 -11.20 -20.16
CA ASP A 346 1.88 -10.90 -20.35
C ASP A 346 1.31 -10.04 -19.22
N ALA A 347 1.72 -10.33 -17.98
CA ALA A 347 1.31 -9.57 -16.80
C ALA A 347 2.15 -8.30 -16.57
N CYS A 348 3.15 -8.01 -17.40
CA CYS A 348 4.05 -6.88 -17.18
C CYS A 348 3.31 -5.55 -17.32
N THR A 349 3.31 -4.72 -16.27
CA THR A 349 2.69 -3.38 -16.28
C THR A 349 3.19 -2.49 -17.42
N ARG A 350 4.41 -2.71 -17.92
CA ARG A 350 4.98 -1.95 -19.05
C ARG A 350 4.19 -2.14 -20.35
N GLY A 351 3.48 -3.26 -20.51
CA GLY A 351 2.57 -3.49 -21.65
C GLY A 351 1.39 -2.51 -21.72
N GLN A 352 1.08 -1.79 -20.63
CA GLN A 352 0.10 -0.70 -20.64
C GLN A 352 0.64 0.60 -21.24
N VAL A 353 1.95 0.67 -21.49
CA VAL A 353 2.65 1.86 -21.98
C VAL A 353 3.15 1.64 -23.41
N ASP A 354 3.94 0.60 -23.62
CA ASP A 354 4.49 0.21 -24.91
C ASP A 354 4.50 -1.32 -25.06
N GLN A 355 5.64 -1.97 -24.87
CA GLN A 355 5.79 -3.42 -24.92
C GLN A 355 6.34 -3.94 -23.58
N PRO A 356 5.96 -5.15 -23.15
CA PRO A 356 6.56 -5.79 -21.98
C PRO A 356 8.09 -5.79 -22.00
N VAL A 357 8.70 -5.90 -20.82
CA VAL A 357 10.13 -6.18 -20.71
C VAL A 357 10.39 -7.60 -21.24
N SER A 358 11.47 -7.81 -21.99
CA SER A 358 11.92 -9.14 -22.45
C SER A 358 12.53 -9.97 -21.32
N ILE A 359 11.71 -10.30 -20.32
CA ILE A 359 12.08 -11.06 -19.12
C ILE A 359 12.72 -12.41 -19.47
N MET A 360 12.22 -13.10 -20.49
CA MET A 360 12.77 -14.38 -20.96
C MET A 360 14.17 -14.20 -21.55
N ALA A 361 14.37 -13.20 -22.41
CA ALA A 361 15.66 -12.95 -23.05
C ALA A 361 16.71 -12.47 -22.05
N LEU A 362 16.32 -11.65 -21.06
CA LEU A 362 17.19 -11.26 -19.95
C LEU A 362 17.61 -12.45 -19.09
N LYS A 363 16.69 -13.39 -18.83
CA LYS A 363 17.00 -14.65 -18.13
C LYS A 363 18.03 -15.46 -18.93
N ARG A 364 17.85 -15.58 -20.25
CA ARG A 364 18.79 -16.26 -21.15
C ARG A 364 20.17 -15.62 -21.12
N PHE A 365 20.26 -14.30 -21.25
CA PHE A 365 21.53 -13.57 -21.20
C PHE A 365 22.33 -13.92 -19.94
N VAL A 366 21.69 -13.87 -18.77
CA VAL A 366 22.34 -14.21 -17.50
C VAL A 366 22.76 -15.68 -17.45
N ALA A 367 21.93 -16.60 -17.92
CA ALA A 367 22.23 -18.02 -17.93
C ALA A 367 23.41 -18.37 -18.87
N ASP A 368 23.44 -17.76 -20.06
CA ASP A 368 24.52 -17.96 -21.03
C ASP A 368 25.83 -17.32 -20.55
N TRP A 369 25.77 -16.14 -19.91
CA TRP A 369 26.91 -15.53 -19.23
C TRP A 369 27.45 -16.44 -18.11
N ALA A 370 26.56 -16.97 -17.27
CA ALA A 370 26.94 -17.84 -16.16
C ALA A 370 27.57 -19.15 -16.63
N TYR A 371 27.05 -19.74 -17.72
CA TYR A 371 27.66 -20.92 -18.33
C TYR A 371 29.06 -20.61 -18.88
N ALA A 372 29.25 -19.46 -19.54
CA ALA A 372 30.56 -19.06 -20.05
C ALA A 372 31.61 -18.91 -18.94
N HIS A 373 31.18 -18.52 -17.73
CA HIS A 373 32.02 -18.33 -16.54
C HIS A 373 31.88 -19.47 -15.51
N ARG A 374 31.35 -20.63 -15.90
CA ARG A 374 30.93 -21.70 -14.98
C ARG A 374 32.02 -22.22 -14.05
N ASP A 375 33.28 -22.19 -14.47
CA ASP A 375 34.41 -22.68 -13.69
C ASP A 375 34.77 -21.71 -12.54
N GLU A 376 34.53 -20.42 -12.74
CA GLU A 376 34.82 -19.35 -11.77
C GLU A 376 33.58 -18.98 -10.94
N LEU A 377 32.37 -19.18 -11.46
CA LEU A 377 31.08 -18.81 -10.87
C LEU A 377 30.93 -19.23 -9.39
N PRO A 378 31.37 -20.43 -8.94
CA PRO A 378 31.33 -20.82 -7.52
C PRO A 378 32.17 -19.95 -6.58
N SER A 379 33.21 -19.29 -7.10
CA SER A 379 34.13 -18.43 -6.33
C SER A 379 33.78 -16.95 -6.41
N MET A 380 33.01 -16.54 -7.44
CA MET A 380 32.57 -15.16 -7.63
C MET A 380 31.54 -14.70 -6.60
N ARG A 381 30.85 -15.65 -5.95
CA ARG A 381 29.84 -15.38 -4.94
C ARG A 381 29.80 -16.51 -3.92
N ASP A 382 29.64 -16.17 -2.65
CA ASP A 382 29.27 -17.17 -1.65
C ASP A 382 27.88 -17.76 -1.98
N LYS A 383 27.84 -19.09 -2.13
CA LYS A 383 26.63 -19.88 -2.43
C LYS A 383 25.68 -19.98 -1.25
N SER A 384 26.01 -19.39 -0.10
CA SER A 384 25.14 -19.22 1.08
C SER A 384 23.88 -18.38 0.82
N LEU A 385 23.36 -18.35 -0.41
CA LEU A 385 22.08 -17.75 -0.83
C LEU A 385 21.35 -18.57 -1.88
N VAL A 386 21.98 -19.66 -2.32
CA VAL A 386 21.41 -20.63 -3.25
C VAL A 386 20.82 -21.73 -2.36
N GLY A 387 19.54 -21.59 -2.07
CA GLY A 387 18.80 -22.47 -1.16
C GLY A 387 17.32 -22.14 -1.20
N THR A 388 16.50 -22.87 -0.47
CA THR A 388 15.08 -22.55 -0.30
C THR A 388 14.89 -21.20 0.39
N PRO A 389 13.69 -20.58 0.34
CA PRO A 389 13.35 -19.38 1.14
C PRO A 389 13.53 -19.55 2.66
N PHE A 390 13.89 -20.75 3.10
CA PHE A 390 14.14 -21.18 4.45
C PHE A 390 15.54 -21.80 4.45
N GLN A 391 16.51 -21.12 5.05
CA GLN A 391 17.85 -21.55 5.49
C GLN A 391 18.72 -22.45 4.56
N HIS A 392 20.04 -22.21 4.61
CA HIS A 392 21.03 -23.11 3.99
C HIS A 392 21.04 -24.44 4.70
N HIS A 393 20.69 -25.51 3.98
CA HIS A 393 20.78 -26.90 4.42
C HIS A 393 20.13 -27.14 5.78
N HIS A 394 18.84 -27.42 5.77
CA HIS A 394 18.19 -28.00 6.94
C HIS A 394 19.02 -29.19 7.46
N PRO A 395 19.14 -29.35 8.79
CA PRO A 395 19.83 -30.51 9.34
C PRO A 395 19.20 -31.78 8.76
N PRO A 396 20.01 -32.80 8.40
CA PRO A 396 19.49 -34.00 7.77
C PRO A 396 18.32 -34.61 8.55
N THR A 397 17.16 -34.72 7.92
CA THR A 397 15.95 -35.25 8.55
C THR A 397 16.02 -36.77 8.75
N GLY A 398 16.94 -37.43 8.04
CA GLY A 398 17.07 -38.88 7.97
C GLY A 398 16.06 -39.56 7.04
N LYS A 399 15.08 -38.82 6.50
CA LYS A 399 14.04 -39.33 5.60
C LYS A 399 14.56 -39.51 4.18
N LYS A 400 14.01 -40.50 3.47
CA LYS A 400 14.36 -40.85 2.08
C LYS A 400 13.15 -40.77 1.17
N VAL A 401 13.29 -40.10 0.03
CA VAL A 401 12.25 -39.95 -0.98
C VAL A 401 12.72 -40.51 -2.32
N ALA A 402 11.92 -41.38 -2.93
CA ALA A 402 12.15 -41.89 -4.28
C ALA A 402 11.34 -41.07 -5.30
N ILE A 403 11.96 -40.69 -6.40
CA ILE A 403 11.32 -39.88 -7.44
C ILE A 403 11.44 -40.64 -8.76
N ILE A 404 10.32 -40.91 -9.42
CA ILE A 404 10.27 -41.67 -10.67
C ILE A 404 10.11 -40.68 -11.83
N GLY A 405 11.16 -40.51 -12.63
CA GLY A 405 11.27 -39.60 -13.76
C GLY A 405 12.22 -38.42 -13.50
N ALA A 406 13.25 -38.26 -14.33
CA ALA A 406 14.20 -37.14 -14.29
C ALA A 406 13.80 -36.01 -15.26
N GLY A 407 12.51 -35.71 -15.35
CA GLY A 407 11.99 -34.53 -16.03
C GLY A 407 12.06 -33.25 -15.17
N PRO A 408 11.55 -32.11 -15.67
CA PRO A 408 11.60 -30.85 -14.94
C PRO A 408 10.93 -30.94 -13.56
N ALA A 409 9.77 -31.58 -13.44
CA ALA A 409 9.07 -31.76 -12.17
C ALA A 409 9.86 -32.63 -11.17
N GLY A 410 10.35 -33.78 -11.63
CA GLY A 410 11.07 -34.73 -10.76
C GLY A 410 12.41 -34.20 -10.27
N LEU A 411 13.20 -33.58 -11.16
CA LEU A 411 14.48 -32.97 -10.78
C LEU A 411 14.30 -31.78 -9.83
N THR A 412 13.28 -30.94 -10.07
CA THR A 412 12.95 -29.82 -9.17
C THR A 412 12.53 -30.34 -7.79
N ALA A 413 11.65 -31.34 -7.74
CA ALA A 413 11.23 -31.92 -6.47
C ALA A 413 12.41 -32.54 -5.70
N GLY A 414 13.33 -33.21 -6.41
CA GLY A 414 14.54 -33.75 -5.81
C GLY A 414 15.43 -32.68 -5.21
N LEU A 415 15.66 -31.58 -5.93
CA LEU A 415 16.43 -30.44 -5.46
C LEU A 415 15.84 -29.83 -4.18
N ASP A 416 14.54 -29.54 -4.19
CA ASP A 416 13.86 -28.93 -3.05
C ASP A 416 13.88 -29.84 -1.82
N LEU A 417 13.66 -31.14 -1.99
CA LEU A 417 13.71 -32.12 -0.89
C LEU A 417 15.11 -32.19 -0.26
N VAL A 418 16.17 -32.12 -1.08
CA VAL A 418 17.55 -32.06 -0.57
C VAL A 418 17.80 -30.77 0.20
N ARG A 419 17.31 -29.63 -0.28
CA ARG A 419 17.41 -28.34 0.42
C ARG A 419 16.65 -28.34 1.76
N LEU A 420 15.53 -29.06 1.82
CA LEU A 420 14.74 -29.32 3.03
C LEU A 420 15.36 -30.39 3.96
N GLY A 421 16.53 -30.94 3.62
CA GLY A 421 17.30 -31.86 4.48
C GLY A 421 16.96 -33.35 4.29
N HIS A 422 16.08 -33.69 3.35
CA HIS A 422 15.75 -35.08 3.01
C HIS A 422 16.76 -35.67 2.01
N LYS A 423 16.86 -37.00 1.94
CA LYS A 423 17.62 -37.68 0.88
C LYS A 423 16.69 -37.97 -0.30
N ALA A 424 17.03 -37.47 -1.49
CA ALA A 424 16.25 -37.69 -2.70
C ALA A 424 17.02 -38.57 -3.71
N THR A 425 16.39 -39.65 -4.18
CA THR A 425 16.89 -40.48 -5.29
C THR A 425 15.93 -40.37 -6.48
N VAL A 426 16.43 -39.90 -7.63
CA VAL A 426 15.69 -39.80 -8.89
C VAL A 426 16.03 -40.99 -9.79
N PHE A 427 15.02 -41.76 -10.16
CA PHE A 427 15.11 -42.91 -11.07
C PHE A 427 14.65 -42.50 -12.47
N GLU A 428 15.51 -42.67 -13.46
CA GLU A 428 15.22 -42.35 -14.86
C GLU A 428 15.39 -43.60 -15.73
N SER A 429 14.36 -43.90 -16.52
CA SER A 429 14.34 -45.03 -17.46
C SER A 429 15.31 -44.87 -18.63
N LEU A 430 15.57 -43.64 -19.05
CA LEU A 430 16.43 -43.30 -20.19
C LEU A 430 17.91 -43.24 -19.79
N PRO A 431 18.83 -43.31 -20.77
CA PRO A 431 20.27 -43.12 -20.52
C PRO A 431 20.67 -41.66 -20.24
N VAL A 432 19.71 -40.72 -20.25
CA VAL A 432 19.93 -39.29 -20.08
C VAL A 432 18.81 -38.69 -19.21
N ALA A 433 19.13 -37.66 -18.45
CA ALA A 433 18.15 -36.88 -17.68
C ALA A 433 17.63 -35.66 -18.48
N GLY A 434 16.54 -35.06 -17.99
CA GLY A 434 15.88 -33.89 -18.57
C GLY A 434 14.47 -34.19 -19.11
N GLY A 435 14.06 -35.45 -19.16
CA GLY A 435 12.74 -35.87 -19.66
C GLY A 435 12.43 -35.26 -21.03
N MET A 436 11.22 -34.71 -21.20
CA MET A 436 10.80 -34.06 -22.45
C MET A 436 11.65 -32.85 -22.86
N MET A 437 12.38 -32.19 -21.95
CA MET A 437 13.33 -31.14 -22.34
C MET A 437 14.50 -31.71 -23.17
N ARG A 438 14.90 -32.96 -22.88
CA ARG A 438 16.01 -33.65 -23.57
C ARG A 438 15.55 -34.40 -24.81
N VAL A 439 14.39 -35.04 -24.78
CA VAL A 439 13.93 -35.93 -25.87
C VAL A 439 12.73 -35.41 -26.66
N GLY A 440 12.16 -34.27 -26.26
CA GLY A 440 11.01 -33.65 -26.91
C GLY A 440 11.31 -32.28 -27.52
N ILE A 441 12.33 -31.56 -27.03
CA ILE A 441 12.73 -30.26 -27.55
C ILE A 441 14.05 -30.40 -28.31
N PRO A 442 14.10 -30.00 -29.60
CA PRO A 442 15.28 -30.22 -30.44
C PRO A 442 16.44 -29.24 -30.12
N PRO A 443 17.70 -29.61 -30.42
CA PRO A 443 18.87 -28.82 -30.02
C PRO A 443 18.95 -27.41 -30.61
N HIS A 444 18.30 -27.16 -31.75
CA HIS A 444 18.26 -25.84 -32.38
C HIS A 444 17.39 -24.82 -31.62
N ARG A 445 16.62 -25.28 -30.62
CA ARG A 445 15.91 -24.44 -29.64
C ARG A 445 16.50 -24.57 -28.24
N LEU A 446 17.04 -25.75 -27.91
CA LEU A 446 17.55 -26.05 -26.57
C LEU A 446 18.89 -26.81 -26.63
N PRO A 447 20.03 -26.11 -26.51
CA PRO A 447 21.35 -26.76 -26.45
C PRO A 447 21.48 -27.70 -25.25
N TYR A 448 21.88 -28.95 -25.48
CA TYR A 448 21.93 -29.97 -24.42
C TYR A 448 23.12 -29.83 -23.47
N ASP A 449 24.21 -29.18 -23.88
CA ASP A 449 25.32 -28.87 -22.99
C ASP A 449 24.90 -27.94 -21.84
N ARG A 450 23.96 -27.02 -22.10
CA ARG A 450 23.34 -26.17 -21.08
C ARG A 450 22.47 -26.99 -20.12
N LEU A 451 21.63 -27.88 -20.65
CA LEU A 451 20.79 -28.76 -19.84
C LEU A 451 21.62 -29.70 -18.97
N ASP A 452 22.65 -30.32 -19.54
CA ASP A 452 23.55 -31.23 -18.83
C ASP A 452 24.26 -30.52 -17.67
N TRP A 453 24.68 -29.27 -17.88
CA TRP A 453 25.26 -28.45 -16.81
C TRP A 453 24.27 -28.13 -15.68
N GLU A 454 23.02 -27.76 -16.00
CA GLU A 454 22.00 -27.49 -14.98
C GLU A 454 21.56 -28.76 -14.24
N VAL A 455 21.50 -29.91 -14.91
CA VAL A 455 21.26 -31.20 -14.25
C VAL A 455 22.43 -31.57 -13.34
N GLN A 456 23.66 -31.42 -13.81
CA GLN A 456 24.85 -31.70 -13.00
C GLN A 456 24.88 -30.83 -11.74
N GLN A 457 24.50 -29.57 -11.88
CA GLN A 457 24.35 -28.65 -10.77
C GLN A 457 23.34 -29.11 -9.70
N ILE A 458 22.26 -29.79 -10.07
CA ILE A 458 21.28 -30.38 -9.14
C ILE A 458 21.89 -31.61 -8.44
N VAL A 459 22.64 -32.42 -9.18
CA VAL A 459 23.37 -33.58 -8.63
C VAL A 459 24.43 -33.12 -7.63
N ASP A 460 25.18 -32.06 -7.96
CA ASP A 460 26.20 -31.46 -7.10
C ASP A 460 25.65 -30.91 -5.78
N GLU A 461 24.36 -30.52 -5.75
CA GLU A 461 23.67 -30.10 -4.51
C GLU A 461 23.25 -31.30 -3.62
N GLY A 462 23.28 -32.53 -4.13
CA GLY A 462 23.08 -33.75 -3.34
C GLY A 462 21.98 -34.70 -3.83
N VAL A 463 21.36 -34.44 -4.98
CA VAL A 463 20.36 -35.35 -5.56
C VAL A 463 21.04 -36.58 -6.16
N GLU A 464 20.62 -37.78 -5.75
CA GLU A 464 21.13 -39.02 -6.33
C GLU A 464 20.37 -39.35 -7.62
N LEU A 465 21.04 -39.30 -8.77
CA LEU A 465 20.45 -39.60 -10.07
C LEU A 465 20.83 -41.01 -10.56
N ARG A 466 19.83 -41.85 -10.86
CA ARG A 466 20.01 -43.21 -11.39
C ARG A 466 19.38 -43.34 -12.78
N LEU A 467 20.21 -43.26 -13.81
CA LEU A 467 19.84 -43.44 -15.22
C LEU A 467 19.65 -44.93 -15.55
N ASN A 468 19.03 -45.23 -16.69
CA ASN A 468 18.73 -46.60 -17.16
C ASN A 468 18.01 -47.47 -16.10
N THR A 469 17.23 -46.86 -15.23
CA THR A 469 16.56 -47.53 -14.11
C THR A 469 15.05 -47.31 -14.20
N ARG A 470 14.35 -48.23 -14.88
CA ARG A 470 12.89 -48.29 -14.89
C ARG A 470 12.37 -48.84 -13.56
N VAL A 471 11.32 -48.22 -13.02
CA VAL A 471 10.66 -48.64 -11.77
C VAL A 471 9.27 -49.17 -12.10
N ASP A 472 9.07 -50.48 -11.98
CA ASP A 472 7.78 -51.15 -12.20
C ASP A 472 7.13 -51.66 -10.90
N ASP A 473 7.83 -51.57 -9.75
CA ASP A 473 7.34 -51.95 -8.42
C ASP A 473 7.42 -50.77 -7.43
N ILE A 474 6.40 -49.92 -7.45
CA ILE A 474 6.28 -48.77 -6.55
C ILE A 474 6.14 -49.20 -5.08
N PRO A 475 5.30 -50.19 -4.71
CA PRO A 475 5.23 -50.68 -3.33
C PRO A 475 6.57 -51.20 -2.78
N GLY A 476 7.39 -51.86 -3.62
CA GLY A 476 8.72 -52.34 -3.24
C GLY A 476 9.71 -51.24 -2.85
N LEU A 477 9.51 -49.99 -3.27
CA LEU A 477 10.37 -48.88 -2.84
C LEU A 477 10.26 -48.63 -1.33
N PHE A 478 9.08 -48.78 -0.72
CA PHE A 478 8.93 -48.66 0.73
C PHE A 478 9.69 -49.76 1.47
N GLN A 479 9.75 -50.97 0.92
CA GLN A 479 10.54 -52.09 1.48
C GLN A 479 12.06 -51.82 1.38
N LYS A 480 12.49 -51.03 0.39
CA LYS A 480 13.88 -50.55 0.25
C LYS A 480 14.19 -49.37 1.18
N GLY A 481 13.25 -48.97 2.05
CA GLY A 481 13.44 -47.97 3.08
C GLY A 481 13.22 -46.53 2.63
N TYR A 482 12.45 -46.30 1.56
CA TYR A 482 11.96 -44.96 1.21
C TYR A 482 10.69 -44.63 2.01
N ASP A 483 10.62 -43.43 2.57
CA ASP A 483 9.49 -42.93 3.38
C ASP A 483 8.36 -42.36 2.52
N ALA A 484 8.68 -41.87 1.31
CA ALA A 484 7.71 -41.34 0.34
C ALA A 484 8.17 -41.58 -1.11
N VAL A 485 7.22 -41.58 -2.05
CA VAL A 485 7.47 -41.73 -3.48
C VAL A 485 6.78 -40.62 -4.28
N ILE A 486 7.46 -40.03 -5.25
CA ILE A 486 6.90 -39.06 -6.21
C ILE A 486 6.94 -39.66 -7.61
N ILE A 487 5.81 -39.65 -8.32
CA ILE A 487 5.70 -40.11 -9.70
C ILE A 487 5.61 -38.89 -10.63
N ALA A 488 6.65 -38.67 -11.42
CA ALA A 488 6.85 -37.51 -12.30
C ALA A 488 7.38 -37.91 -13.70
N THR A 489 6.89 -39.02 -14.25
CA THR A 489 7.39 -39.60 -15.52
C THR A 489 7.01 -38.82 -16.78
N GLY A 490 6.09 -37.86 -16.69
CA GLY A 490 5.65 -37.05 -17.83
C GLY A 490 4.82 -37.80 -18.88
N ALA A 491 4.57 -37.16 -20.02
CA ALA A 491 3.76 -37.70 -21.12
C ALA A 491 4.60 -38.11 -22.34
N HIS A 492 5.27 -39.26 -22.26
CA HIS A 492 6.26 -39.69 -23.27
C HIS A 492 5.68 -40.44 -24.48
N SER A 493 4.36 -40.62 -24.59
CA SER A 493 3.71 -41.36 -25.68
C SER A 493 2.94 -40.42 -26.62
N ALA A 494 3.14 -40.54 -27.93
CA ALA A 494 2.39 -39.77 -28.93
C ALA A 494 1.04 -40.43 -29.28
N GLN A 495 0.12 -39.63 -29.84
CA GLN A 495 -1.18 -40.10 -30.34
C GLN A 495 -1.25 -40.09 -31.87
N LYS A 496 -1.93 -41.10 -32.43
CA LYS A 496 -2.34 -41.15 -33.85
C LYS A 496 -3.83 -41.47 -33.97
N LEU A 497 -4.45 -41.06 -35.07
CA LEU A 497 -5.83 -41.48 -35.37
C LEU A 497 -5.83 -42.88 -35.98
N ASN A 498 -6.84 -43.68 -35.63
CA ASN A 498 -7.09 -44.95 -36.27
C ASN A 498 -7.91 -44.72 -37.56
N ILE A 499 -7.21 -44.37 -38.65
CA ILE A 499 -7.80 -44.20 -39.99
C ILE A 499 -7.15 -45.17 -40.98
N PRO A 500 -7.81 -45.50 -42.11
CA PRO A 500 -7.23 -46.38 -43.13
C PRO A 500 -5.81 -45.92 -43.55
N GLY A 501 -4.89 -46.87 -43.64
CA GLY A 501 -3.49 -46.64 -44.00
C GLY A 501 -2.56 -46.13 -42.88
N SER A 502 -3.08 -45.84 -41.68
CA SER A 502 -2.29 -45.28 -40.55
C SER A 502 -1.30 -46.24 -39.87
N ASP A 503 -1.30 -47.53 -40.24
CA ASP A 503 -0.37 -48.55 -39.72
C ASP A 503 0.83 -48.82 -40.66
N HIS A 504 0.91 -48.15 -41.80
CA HIS A 504 2.05 -48.29 -42.73
C HIS A 504 3.37 -47.85 -42.04
N PRO A 505 4.51 -48.53 -42.26
CA PRO A 505 5.79 -48.23 -41.58
C PRO A 505 6.34 -46.80 -41.74
N ASP A 506 6.04 -46.15 -42.87
CA ASP A 506 6.37 -44.73 -43.12
C ASP A 506 5.39 -43.73 -42.44
N ASN A 507 4.54 -44.20 -41.51
CA ASN A 507 3.83 -43.34 -40.56
C ASN A 507 4.62 -43.25 -39.26
N TRP A 508 5.28 -42.13 -39.03
CA TRP A 508 6.05 -41.91 -37.81
C TRP A 508 5.24 -41.12 -36.79
N LEU A 509 5.52 -41.35 -35.51
CA LEU A 509 5.02 -40.50 -34.43
C LEU A 509 6.02 -39.37 -34.20
N SER A 510 5.52 -38.16 -33.93
CA SER A 510 6.38 -36.99 -33.74
C SER A 510 7.39 -37.18 -32.61
N LEU A 511 6.98 -37.76 -31.49
CA LEU A 511 7.87 -38.00 -30.34
C LEU A 511 8.93 -39.06 -30.63
N ASP A 512 8.67 -40.02 -31.52
CA ASP A 512 9.66 -41.01 -31.92
C ASP A 512 10.72 -40.37 -32.82
N LEU A 513 10.31 -39.56 -33.80
CA LEU A 513 11.24 -38.78 -34.62
C LEU A 513 12.12 -37.88 -33.73
N LEU A 514 11.49 -37.09 -32.87
CA LEU A 514 12.19 -36.15 -32.00
C LEU A 514 13.15 -36.89 -31.07
N ARG A 515 12.70 -37.95 -30.38
CA ARG A 515 13.56 -38.74 -29.48
C ARG A 515 14.78 -39.30 -30.20
N ARG A 516 14.59 -39.92 -31.37
CA ARG A 516 15.69 -40.51 -32.17
C ARG A 516 16.69 -39.45 -32.61
N ALA A 517 16.19 -38.31 -33.12
CA ALA A 517 17.03 -37.18 -33.51
C ALA A 517 17.80 -36.57 -32.31
N CYS A 518 17.12 -36.37 -31.18
CA CYS A 518 17.69 -35.79 -29.96
C CYS A 518 18.72 -36.69 -29.29
N LEU A 519 18.58 -38.03 -29.43
CA LEU A 519 19.56 -39.01 -28.97
C LEU A 519 20.71 -39.22 -29.95
N GLY A 520 20.71 -38.52 -31.09
CA GLY A 520 21.79 -38.57 -32.08
C GLY A 520 21.78 -39.81 -32.97
N GLU A 521 20.62 -40.46 -33.17
CA GLU A 521 20.50 -41.52 -34.16
C GLU A 521 20.74 -40.96 -35.58
N PRO A 522 21.50 -41.65 -36.45
CA PRO A 522 21.71 -41.23 -37.82
C PRO A 522 20.41 -41.41 -38.61
N LEU A 523 19.73 -40.30 -38.87
CA LEU A 523 18.50 -40.23 -39.67
C LEU A 523 18.77 -39.42 -40.95
N ASP A 524 18.30 -39.94 -42.08
CA ASP A 524 18.33 -39.24 -43.36
C ASP A 524 16.94 -39.28 -44.00
N LEU A 525 16.34 -38.11 -44.18
CA LEU A 525 15.05 -37.91 -44.82
C LEU A 525 15.20 -37.23 -46.20
N SER A 526 16.41 -37.20 -46.75
CA SER A 526 16.70 -36.60 -48.06
C SER A 526 15.80 -37.17 -49.16
N GLY A 527 15.25 -36.27 -49.98
CA GLY A 527 14.41 -36.64 -51.13
C GLY A 527 12.97 -37.06 -50.79
N ARG A 528 12.56 -37.05 -49.52
CA ARG A 528 11.18 -37.35 -49.09
C ARG A 528 10.25 -36.14 -49.23
N GLU A 529 8.96 -36.41 -49.39
CA GLU A 529 7.87 -35.43 -49.26
C GLU A 529 7.03 -35.78 -48.03
N ILE A 530 7.14 -34.97 -46.98
CA ILE A 530 6.61 -35.28 -45.64
C ILE A 530 5.40 -34.42 -45.33
N VAL A 531 4.35 -35.06 -44.80
CA VAL A 531 3.20 -34.38 -44.21
C VAL A 531 3.17 -34.57 -42.70
N VAL A 532 3.23 -33.48 -41.94
CA VAL A 532 3.06 -33.46 -40.49
C VAL A 532 1.61 -33.13 -40.15
N LEU A 533 0.93 -34.05 -39.46
CA LEU A 533 -0.46 -33.90 -39.04
C LEU A 533 -0.53 -33.38 -37.60
N GLY A 534 -0.77 -32.07 -37.44
CA GLY A 534 -0.77 -31.43 -36.13
C GLY A 534 -0.70 -29.91 -36.21
N ALA A 535 -0.85 -29.23 -35.07
CA ALA A 535 -0.92 -27.76 -35.01
C ALA A 535 -0.30 -27.13 -33.76
N GLY A 536 0.31 -27.92 -32.86
CA GLY A 536 0.98 -27.41 -31.66
C GLY A 536 2.50 -27.29 -31.86
N ASP A 537 3.22 -26.83 -30.83
CA ASP A 537 4.68 -26.63 -30.91
C ASP A 537 5.42 -27.93 -31.28
N VAL A 538 4.98 -29.09 -30.79
CA VAL A 538 5.52 -30.41 -31.18
C VAL A 538 5.46 -30.65 -32.70
N ALA A 539 4.42 -30.15 -33.38
CA ALA A 539 4.30 -30.29 -34.83
C ALA A 539 5.33 -29.40 -35.55
N LEU A 540 5.56 -28.18 -35.05
CA LEU A 540 6.61 -27.30 -35.57
C LEU A 540 8.00 -27.89 -35.30
N ASP A 541 8.27 -28.35 -34.08
CA ASP A 541 9.54 -28.99 -33.71
C ASP A 541 9.82 -30.22 -34.60
N ALA A 542 8.82 -31.06 -34.85
CA ALA A 542 8.96 -32.22 -35.72
C ALA A 542 9.21 -31.81 -37.18
N ALA A 543 8.48 -30.82 -37.71
CA ALA A 543 8.67 -30.32 -39.07
C ALA A 543 10.08 -29.71 -39.28
N ARG A 544 10.49 -28.84 -38.36
CA ARG A 544 11.80 -28.16 -38.39
C ARG A 544 12.95 -29.14 -38.16
N THR A 545 12.75 -30.17 -37.33
CA THR A 545 13.70 -31.27 -37.17
C THR A 545 13.81 -32.08 -38.47
N ALA A 546 12.70 -32.40 -39.13
CA ALA A 546 12.72 -33.11 -40.40
C ALA A 546 13.49 -32.34 -41.48
N ILE A 547 13.30 -31.02 -41.59
CA ILE A 547 14.08 -30.16 -42.51
C ILE A 547 15.59 -30.29 -42.31
N ARG A 548 16.05 -30.43 -41.05
CA ARG A 548 17.47 -30.53 -40.71
C ARG A 548 18.07 -31.91 -41.01
N LEU A 549 17.22 -32.91 -41.22
CA LEU A 549 17.61 -34.28 -41.53
C LEU A 549 17.55 -34.53 -43.05
N GLY A 550 18.22 -33.69 -43.85
CA GLY A 550 18.35 -33.90 -45.30
C GLY A 550 17.45 -33.05 -46.20
N GLN A 551 16.88 -31.95 -45.69
CA GLN A 551 16.03 -31.01 -46.47
C GLN A 551 14.90 -31.65 -47.30
N PRO A 552 14.05 -32.52 -46.71
CA PRO A 552 12.82 -32.95 -47.37
C PRO A 552 11.88 -31.77 -47.65
N LYS A 553 10.91 -31.97 -48.55
CA LYS A 553 9.77 -31.05 -48.64
C LYS A 553 8.81 -31.34 -47.50
N VAL A 554 8.55 -30.36 -46.63
CA VAL A 554 7.72 -30.56 -45.43
C VAL A 554 6.46 -29.69 -45.50
N LYS A 555 5.31 -30.33 -45.32
CA LYS A 555 3.99 -29.69 -45.20
C LYS A 555 3.42 -29.96 -43.81
N ILE A 556 2.94 -28.93 -43.13
CA ILE A 556 2.09 -29.10 -41.94
C ILE A 556 0.63 -29.00 -42.39
N VAL A 557 -0.14 -30.03 -42.12
CA VAL A 557 -1.57 -30.05 -42.43
C VAL A 557 -2.35 -30.07 -41.12
N CYS A 558 -3.26 -29.10 -40.95
CA CYS A 558 -3.96 -28.95 -39.68
C CYS A 558 -5.40 -28.44 -39.82
N ARG A 559 -6.21 -28.68 -38.78
CA ARG A 559 -7.53 -28.08 -38.63
C ARG A 559 -7.43 -26.58 -38.33
N GLY A 560 -6.39 -26.15 -37.62
CA GLY A 560 -6.10 -24.75 -37.34
C GLY A 560 -4.93 -24.62 -36.38
N MET A 561 -4.06 -23.62 -36.59
CA MET A 561 -2.80 -23.47 -35.86
C MET A 561 -3.02 -23.14 -34.38
N ARG A 562 -2.17 -23.69 -33.50
CA ARG A 562 -2.17 -23.47 -32.04
C ARG A 562 -0.77 -23.21 -31.46
N ALA A 563 0.27 -23.36 -32.27
CA ALA A 563 1.65 -23.16 -31.86
C ALA A 563 1.99 -21.67 -31.63
N SER A 564 3.10 -21.44 -30.94
CA SER A 564 3.63 -20.11 -30.67
C SER A 564 3.97 -19.33 -31.97
N PHE A 565 3.71 -18.02 -31.97
CA PHE A 565 3.82 -17.17 -33.16
C PHE A 565 5.26 -17.10 -33.71
N ASN A 566 6.26 -17.00 -32.84
CA ASN A 566 7.66 -16.95 -33.26
C ASN A 566 8.07 -18.26 -33.94
N GLU A 567 7.75 -19.41 -33.35
CA GLU A 567 8.09 -20.72 -33.95
C GLU A 567 7.41 -20.93 -35.30
N LEU A 568 6.20 -20.41 -35.47
CA LEU A 568 5.48 -20.44 -36.74
C LEU A 568 6.23 -19.67 -37.83
N HIS A 569 6.66 -18.44 -37.53
CA HIS A 569 7.41 -17.61 -38.46
C HIS A 569 8.74 -18.25 -38.86
N GLU A 570 9.45 -18.84 -37.88
CA GLU A 570 10.70 -19.53 -38.12
C GLU A 570 10.55 -20.81 -38.96
N ALA A 571 9.44 -21.54 -38.80
CA ALA A 571 9.13 -22.69 -39.65
C ALA A 571 8.82 -22.27 -41.10
N GLU A 572 8.04 -21.21 -41.30
CA GLU A 572 7.74 -20.67 -42.64
C GLU A 572 9.02 -20.17 -43.33
N ALA A 573 9.91 -19.48 -42.59
CA ALA A 573 11.20 -19.01 -43.09
C ALA A 573 12.16 -20.15 -43.48
N GLU A 574 12.02 -21.33 -42.87
CA GLU A 574 12.76 -22.55 -43.22
C GLU A 574 12.12 -23.32 -44.39
N GLY A 575 10.98 -22.85 -44.93
CA GLY A 575 10.32 -23.45 -46.09
C GLY A 575 9.25 -24.49 -45.76
N VAL A 576 8.75 -24.54 -44.52
CA VAL A 576 7.60 -25.38 -44.15
C VAL A 576 6.32 -24.79 -44.76
N GLU A 577 5.63 -25.55 -45.60
CA GLU A 577 4.33 -25.15 -46.15
C GLU A 577 3.21 -25.49 -45.15
N ILE A 578 2.31 -24.54 -44.85
CA ILE A 578 1.26 -24.73 -43.83
C ILE A 578 -0.12 -24.71 -44.46
N ILE A 579 -0.77 -25.87 -44.46
CA ILE A 579 -2.11 -26.09 -45.02
C ILE A 579 -3.12 -26.18 -43.87
N LYS A 580 -3.84 -25.08 -43.65
CA LYS A 580 -4.87 -24.94 -42.59
C LYS A 580 -6.22 -25.46 -43.06
N ASN A 581 -7.19 -25.56 -42.14
CA ASN A 581 -8.58 -25.88 -42.43
C ASN A 581 -8.77 -27.23 -43.16
N ARG A 582 -8.06 -28.27 -42.68
CA ARG A 582 -8.14 -29.62 -43.23
C ARG A 582 -8.52 -30.65 -42.17
N VAL A 583 -9.39 -31.59 -42.53
CA VAL A 583 -9.68 -32.80 -41.75
C VAL A 583 -9.16 -34.02 -42.50
N PHE A 584 -8.32 -34.81 -41.84
CA PHE A 584 -7.70 -36.01 -42.39
C PHE A 584 -8.67 -37.20 -42.31
N LYS A 585 -8.83 -37.96 -43.41
CA LYS A 585 -9.74 -39.12 -43.49
C LYS A 585 -9.03 -40.44 -43.74
N GLU A 586 -7.99 -40.43 -44.55
CA GLU A 586 -7.26 -41.65 -44.95
C GLU A 586 -5.81 -41.32 -45.32
N ILE A 587 -4.88 -42.22 -44.99
CA ILE A 587 -3.52 -42.23 -45.54
C ILE A 587 -3.55 -43.12 -46.78
N VAL A 588 -3.38 -42.53 -47.96
CA VAL A 588 -3.59 -43.23 -49.22
C VAL A 588 -2.34 -44.04 -49.57
N VAL A 589 -2.46 -45.37 -49.57
CA VAL A 589 -1.37 -46.30 -49.89
C VAL A 589 -1.64 -46.99 -51.24
N LYS A 590 -0.67 -46.96 -52.16
CA LYS A 590 -0.70 -47.71 -53.42
C LYS A 590 0.62 -48.45 -53.63
N HIS A 591 0.55 -49.72 -53.99
CA HIS A 591 1.73 -50.58 -54.18
C HIS A 591 2.71 -50.53 -52.99
N ASP A 592 2.18 -50.59 -51.77
CA ASP A 592 2.96 -50.56 -50.52
C ASP A 592 3.79 -49.27 -50.33
N LYS A 593 3.32 -48.15 -50.90
CA LYS A 593 3.89 -46.81 -50.70
C LYS A 593 2.80 -45.80 -50.39
N ILE A 594 3.07 -44.89 -49.45
CA ILE A 594 2.23 -43.72 -49.22
C ILE A 594 2.33 -42.81 -50.46
N ILE A 595 1.19 -42.37 -50.97
CA ILE A 595 1.12 -41.40 -52.08
C ILE A 595 0.48 -40.07 -51.69
N GLY A 596 -0.07 -39.98 -50.46
CA GLY A 596 -0.63 -38.75 -49.92
C GLY A 596 -1.60 -38.96 -48.75
N VAL A 597 -2.10 -37.85 -48.21
CA VAL A 597 -3.15 -37.83 -47.17
C VAL A 597 -4.45 -37.30 -47.78
N MET A 598 -5.51 -38.10 -47.72
CA MET A 598 -6.85 -37.68 -48.13
C MET A 598 -7.45 -36.75 -47.08
N CYS A 599 -7.82 -35.55 -47.51
CA CYS A 599 -8.36 -34.51 -46.66
C CYS A 599 -9.70 -33.97 -47.19
N LEU A 600 -10.53 -33.45 -46.29
CA LEU A 600 -11.61 -32.53 -46.62
C LEU A 600 -11.25 -31.12 -46.14
N GLU A 601 -11.77 -30.12 -46.84
CA GLU A 601 -11.81 -28.75 -46.33
C GLU A 601 -12.79 -28.65 -45.16
N ALA A 602 -12.52 -27.74 -44.23
CA ALA A 602 -13.35 -27.56 -43.06
C ALA A 602 -13.47 -26.09 -42.63
N GLU A 603 -14.66 -25.68 -42.24
CA GLU A 603 -14.88 -24.44 -41.49
C GLU A 603 -14.48 -24.69 -40.03
N VAL A 604 -13.56 -23.86 -39.52
CA VAL A 604 -12.98 -24.04 -38.18
C VAL A 604 -13.35 -22.86 -37.32
N GLY A 605 -14.18 -23.11 -36.31
CA GLY A 605 -14.68 -22.12 -35.37
C GLY A 605 -13.83 -21.97 -34.11
N GLY A 606 -14.39 -21.27 -33.11
CA GLY A 606 -13.80 -21.16 -31.78
C GLY A 606 -13.68 -22.49 -31.03
N ILE A 607 -13.15 -22.42 -29.81
CA ILE A 607 -13.09 -23.57 -28.89
C ILE A 607 -14.32 -23.49 -27.97
N VAL A 608 -15.12 -24.55 -27.92
CA VAL A 608 -16.27 -24.69 -27.01
C VAL A 608 -16.03 -25.94 -26.17
N ASN A 609 -16.10 -25.84 -24.84
CA ASN A 609 -15.81 -26.93 -23.91
C ASN A 609 -14.47 -27.65 -24.17
N GLY A 610 -13.42 -26.89 -24.50
CA GLY A 610 -12.09 -27.44 -24.78
C GLY A 610 -11.91 -28.09 -26.16
N GLN A 611 -12.99 -28.21 -26.95
CA GLN A 611 -12.94 -28.79 -28.30
C GLN A 611 -13.08 -27.71 -29.37
N ARG A 612 -12.18 -27.76 -30.37
CA ARG A 612 -12.27 -26.89 -31.56
C ARG A 612 -13.51 -27.31 -32.35
N GLN A 613 -14.38 -26.36 -32.64
CA GLN A 613 -15.53 -26.59 -33.50
C GLN A 613 -15.04 -26.71 -34.94
N VAL A 614 -15.31 -27.86 -35.58
CA VAL A 614 -14.86 -28.15 -36.94
C VAL A 614 -16.04 -28.71 -37.71
N ARG A 615 -16.39 -28.03 -38.80
CA ARG A 615 -17.45 -28.46 -39.71
C ARG A 615 -16.83 -28.80 -41.05
N GLU A 616 -16.96 -30.06 -41.44
CA GLU A 616 -16.46 -30.55 -42.72
C GLU A 616 -17.28 -29.98 -43.88
N ILE A 617 -16.62 -29.68 -45.00
CA ILE A 617 -17.26 -29.23 -46.24
C ILE A 617 -17.40 -30.46 -47.16
N PRO A 618 -18.58 -31.07 -47.29
CA PRO A 618 -18.77 -32.27 -48.10
C PRO A 618 -18.47 -32.01 -49.58
N GLY A 619 -17.89 -32.99 -50.30
CA GLY A 619 -17.54 -32.84 -51.72
C GLY A 619 -16.21 -32.13 -52.00
N SER A 620 -15.43 -31.84 -50.95
CA SER A 620 -14.12 -31.18 -51.03
C SER A 620 -12.93 -32.15 -50.91
N GLU A 621 -13.15 -33.43 -51.17
CA GLU A 621 -12.14 -34.48 -51.02
C GLU A 621 -10.96 -34.27 -51.98
N HIS A 622 -9.75 -34.17 -51.43
CA HIS A 622 -8.53 -34.06 -52.21
C HIS A 622 -7.35 -34.74 -51.49
N ILE A 623 -6.37 -35.16 -52.27
CA ILE A 623 -5.14 -35.78 -51.76
C ILE A 623 -4.05 -34.73 -51.67
N ILE A 624 -3.47 -34.56 -50.50
CA ILE A 624 -2.23 -33.81 -50.30
C ILE A 624 -1.07 -34.80 -50.54
N PRO A 625 -0.24 -34.62 -51.59
CA PRO A 625 0.79 -35.59 -51.94
C PRO A 625 1.93 -35.60 -50.91
N CYS A 626 2.34 -36.82 -50.53
CA CYS A 626 3.46 -37.12 -49.65
C CYS A 626 3.86 -38.59 -49.76
N ASP A 627 5.08 -38.94 -49.37
CA ASP A 627 5.57 -40.32 -49.26
C ASP A 627 5.86 -40.75 -47.81
N MET A 628 5.70 -39.83 -46.85
CA MET A 628 5.84 -40.09 -45.41
C MET A 628 4.89 -39.18 -44.61
N VAL A 629 4.39 -39.69 -43.48
CA VAL A 629 3.47 -38.96 -42.59
C VAL A 629 4.01 -38.95 -41.17
N ILE A 630 3.97 -37.78 -40.51
CA ILE A 630 4.34 -37.63 -39.09
C ILE A 630 3.12 -37.20 -38.27
N TRP A 631 2.77 -37.96 -37.24
CA TRP A 631 1.63 -37.70 -36.38
C TRP A 631 2.01 -36.86 -35.16
N ALA A 632 1.44 -35.66 -35.04
CA ALA A 632 1.67 -34.71 -33.94
C ALA A 632 0.33 -34.25 -33.32
N LEU A 633 -0.51 -35.22 -32.90
CA LEU A 633 -1.89 -34.97 -32.44
C LEU A 633 -2.06 -34.87 -30.92
N GLY A 634 -0.97 -34.89 -30.15
CA GLY A 634 -0.99 -34.82 -28.70
C GLY A 634 -0.09 -35.89 -28.08
N GLN A 635 0.13 -35.74 -26.77
CA GLN A 635 0.89 -36.67 -25.97
C GLN A 635 -0.06 -37.38 -24.98
N ARG A 636 0.36 -38.49 -24.40
CA ARG A 636 -0.34 -39.18 -23.31
C ARG A 636 0.68 -39.75 -22.33
N PRO A 637 0.33 -39.83 -21.03
CA PRO A 637 1.14 -40.56 -20.09
C PRO A 637 1.15 -42.07 -20.38
N ASP A 638 2.26 -42.72 -20.01
CA ASP A 638 2.34 -44.17 -19.94
C ASP A 638 1.95 -44.62 -18.53
N PHE A 639 1.04 -45.58 -18.41
CA PHE A 639 0.56 -46.12 -17.14
C PHE A 639 0.97 -47.59 -16.93
N SER A 640 1.77 -48.17 -17.84
CA SER A 640 2.12 -49.60 -17.84
C SER A 640 2.93 -50.06 -16.62
N PHE A 641 3.52 -49.12 -15.88
CA PHE A 641 4.33 -49.39 -14.68
C PHE A 641 3.53 -49.28 -13.37
N LEU A 642 2.24 -48.93 -13.42
CA LEU A 642 1.41 -48.81 -12.23
C LEU A 642 0.94 -50.19 -11.73
N PRO A 643 0.71 -50.36 -10.42
CA PRO A 643 0.19 -51.61 -9.87
C PRO A 643 -1.17 -52.01 -10.48
N GLU A 644 -1.31 -53.28 -10.86
CA GLU A 644 -2.58 -53.84 -11.38
C GLU A 644 -3.69 -53.91 -10.32
N ASP A 645 -3.34 -53.80 -9.02
CA ASP A 645 -4.27 -53.86 -7.89
C ASP A 645 -5.16 -52.61 -7.73
N GLY A 646 -4.93 -51.57 -8.54
CA GLY A 646 -5.69 -50.32 -8.51
C GLY A 646 -5.38 -49.43 -7.32
N SER A 647 -4.32 -49.69 -6.55
CA SER A 647 -3.95 -48.88 -5.38
C SER A 647 -3.61 -47.42 -5.73
N ILE A 648 -3.22 -47.15 -6.97
CA ILE A 648 -2.99 -45.81 -7.51
C ILE A 648 -4.01 -45.55 -8.62
N ALA A 649 -4.97 -44.66 -8.38
CA ALA A 649 -6.08 -44.43 -9.28
C ALA A 649 -5.72 -43.52 -10.47
N ILE A 650 -6.18 -43.89 -11.65
CA ILE A 650 -6.08 -43.09 -12.88
C ILE A 650 -7.38 -42.31 -13.06
N ARG A 651 -7.28 -41.00 -13.25
CA ARG A 651 -8.36 -40.15 -13.76
C ARG A 651 -8.42 -40.30 -15.29
N TYR A 652 -8.97 -41.43 -15.74
CA TYR A 652 -9.03 -41.75 -17.18
C TYR A 652 -9.85 -40.72 -17.98
N PRO A 653 -9.44 -40.33 -19.20
CA PRO A 653 -8.21 -40.69 -19.93
C PRO A 653 -7.04 -39.72 -19.70
N ILE A 654 -7.07 -38.92 -18.62
CA ILE A 654 -6.30 -37.70 -18.47
C ILE A 654 -4.95 -37.99 -17.76
N GLY A 655 -4.95 -38.35 -16.48
CA GLY A 655 -3.72 -38.48 -15.69
C GLY A 655 -3.93 -39.28 -14.42
N LEU A 656 -2.98 -39.25 -13.49
CA LEU A 656 -3.15 -39.80 -12.15
C LEU A 656 -4.09 -38.93 -11.30
N TRP A 657 -4.92 -39.56 -10.47
CA TRP A 657 -5.70 -38.85 -9.46
C TRP A 657 -4.78 -38.44 -8.30
N ALA A 658 -4.95 -37.20 -7.83
CA ALA A 658 -4.31 -36.69 -6.64
C ALA A 658 -5.22 -35.70 -5.92
N ASN A 659 -5.11 -35.63 -4.60
CA ASN A 659 -5.78 -34.62 -3.78
C ASN A 659 -5.10 -33.24 -3.87
N GLU A 660 -5.51 -32.29 -3.03
CA GLU A 660 -4.95 -30.93 -3.01
C GLU A 660 -3.48 -30.92 -2.58
N GLU A 661 -3.06 -31.88 -1.74
CA GLU A 661 -1.68 -32.10 -1.31
C GLU A 661 -0.86 -32.95 -2.29
N MET A 662 -1.31 -33.10 -3.54
CA MET A 662 -0.61 -33.88 -4.59
C MET A 662 -0.43 -35.37 -4.27
N MET A 663 -1.09 -35.90 -3.22
CA MET A 663 -1.05 -37.30 -2.82
C MET A 663 -2.05 -38.11 -3.62
N THR A 664 -1.63 -39.27 -4.12
CA THR A 664 -2.47 -40.21 -4.87
C THR A 664 -3.43 -40.96 -3.95
N THR A 665 -4.22 -41.91 -4.48
CA THR A 665 -5.05 -42.80 -3.63
C THR A 665 -4.23 -43.72 -2.72
N ARG A 666 -2.91 -43.83 -2.94
CA ARG A 666 -2.00 -44.56 -2.06
C ARG A 666 -1.28 -43.57 -1.13
N PRO A 667 -1.46 -43.68 0.20
CA PRO A 667 -0.73 -42.86 1.17
C PRO A 667 0.79 -42.97 1.00
N GLY A 668 1.49 -41.85 1.10
CA GLY A 668 2.94 -41.77 0.89
C GLY A 668 3.39 -41.78 -0.57
N VAL A 669 2.46 -41.85 -1.53
CA VAL A 669 2.75 -41.75 -2.97
C VAL A 669 2.10 -40.50 -3.54
N PHE A 670 2.90 -39.68 -4.20
CA PHE A 670 2.55 -38.36 -4.75
C PHE A 670 2.77 -38.33 -6.27
N THR A 671 2.17 -37.35 -6.95
CA THR A 671 2.37 -37.18 -8.40
C THR A 671 2.39 -35.71 -8.82
N ALA A 672 3.18 -35.40 -9.85
CA ALA A 672 3.37 -34.05 -10.36
C ALA A 672 3.68 -34.04 -11.87
N GLY A 673 3.54 -32.87 -12.49
CA GLY A 673 3.82 -32.63 -13.90
C GLY A 673 2.74 -33.19 -14.83
N ASP A 674 3.11 -33.45 -16.09
CA ASP A 674 2.15 -33.89 -17.11
C ASP A 674 1.41 -35.18 -16.76
N LEU A 675 2.00 -36.06 -15.95
CA LEU A 675 1.37 -37.31 -15.52
C LEU A 675 0.11 -37.08 -14.69
N ARG A 676 0.07 -36.02 -13.88
CA ARG A 676 -1.09 -35.66 -13.04
C ARG A 676 -2.19 -34.99 -13.86
N ARG A 677 -1.83 -34.08 -14.77
CA ARG A 677 -2.80 -33.23 -15.49
C ARG A 677 -3.19 -33.72 -16.87
N GLY A 678 -2.45 -34.67 -17.44
CA GLY A 678 -2.78 -35.38 -18.66
C GLY A 678 -2.42 -34.75 -19.99
N THR A 679 -1.73 -33.59 -19.96
CA THR A 679 -1.06 -32.81 -21.02
C THR A 679 -1.65 -31.41 -21.15
N THR A 680 -0.94 -30.39 -20.67
CA THR A 680 -1.28 -28.97 -20.94
C THR A 680 -0.19 -27.95 -20.57
N PHE A 681 1.04 -28.37 -20.25
CA PHE A 681 2.00 -27.51 -19.56
C PHE A 681 3.22 -27.09 -20.37
N PHE A 682 3.77 -25.94 -20.01
CA PHE A 682 5.13 -25.55 -20.35
C PHE A 682 6.10 -26.01 -19.26
N VAL A 683 7.41 -25.98 -19.56
CA VAL A 683 8.46 -26.41 -18.63
C VAL A 683 8.34 -25.73 -17.25
N VAL A 684 8.03 -24.43 -17.24
CA VAL A 684 7.90 -23.62 -16.02
C VAL A 684 6.76 -24.11 -15.10
N ASP A 685 5.66 -24.61 -15.66
CA ASP A 685 4.55 -25.15 -14.88
C ASP A 685 4.91 -26.50 -14.23
N ALA A 686 5.67 -27.33 -14.95
CA ALA A 686 6.16 -28.59 -14.40
C ALA A 686 7.17 -28.35 -13.26
N ILE A 687 8.02 -27.34 -13.37
CA ILE A 687 8.90 -26.89 -12.28
C ILE A 687 8.06 -26.44 -11.08
N ALA A 688 7.02 -25.63 -11.30
CA ALA A 688 6.13 -25.18 -10.23
C ALA A 688 5.44 -26.33 -9.48
N GLU A 689 4.94 -27.35 -10.20
CA GLU A 689 4.42 -28.55 -9.55
C GLU A 689 5.50 -29.35 -8.83
N GLY A 690 6.74 -29.36 -9.33
CA GLY A 690 7.90 -29.93 -8.66
C GLY A 690 8.16 -29.30 -7.29
N HIS A 691 8.16 -27.96 -7.22
CA HIS A 691 8.28 -27.22 -5.95
C HIS A 691 7.12 -27.53 -5.00
N HIS A 692 5.89 -27.53 -5.52
CA HIS A 692 4.70 -27.77 -4.70
C HIS A 692 4.67 -29.20 -4.14
N VAL A 693 4.94 -30.21 -4.97
CA VAL A 693 4.94 -31.61 -4.50
C VAL A 693 6.03 -31.87 -3.46
N ALA A 694 7.20 -31.24 -3.58
CA ALA A 694 8.25 -31.34 -2.58
C ALA A 694 7.81 -30.81 -1.20
N ARG A 695 7.12 -29.65 -1.16
CA ARG A 695 6.55 -29.11 0.08
C ARG A 695 5.44 -29.98 0.66
N CYS A 696 4.58 -30.55 -0.18
CA CYS A 696 3.57 -31.50 0.27
C CYS A 696 4.17 -32.76 0.88
N VAL A 697 5.23 -33.29 0.27
CA VAL A 697 5.97 -34.45 0.79
C VAL A 697 6.66 -34.11 2.11
N ASP A 698 7.29 -32.94 2.22
CA ASP A 698 7.91 -32.49 3.48
C ASP A 698 6.88 -32.39 4.61
N ARG A 699 5.74 -31.71 4.38
CA ARG A 699 4.63 -31.67 5.35
C ARG A 699 4.13 -33.06 5.73
N TYR A 700 3.99 -33.96 4.76
CA TYR A 700 3.60 -35.35 5.01
C TYR A 700 4.60 -36.07 5.92
N LEU A 701 5.90 -35.92 5.67
CA LEU A 701 6.96 -36.56 6.44
C LEU A 701 7.12 -35.97 7.85
N ASN A 702 6.77 -34.69 8.03
CA ASN A 702 6.81 -33.99 9.32
C ASN A 702 5.48 -34.08 10.11
N GLY A 703 4.41 -34.64 9.52
CA GLY A 703 3.10 -34.76 10.17
C GLY A 703 2.26 -33.47 10.17
N GLU A 704 2.57 -32.53 9.30
CA GLU A 704 1.96 -31.19 9.19
C GLU A 704 0.92 -31.10 8.07
N GLN A 705 0.13 -32.17 7.86
CA GLN A 705 -0.91 -32.18 6.83
C GLN A 705 -2.02 -31.17 7.15
N GLY A 706 -2.53 -30.49 6.12
CA GLY A 706 -3.60 -29.48 6.26
C GLY A 706 -3.12 -28.07 6.66
N VAL A 707 -1.80 -27.84 6.80
CA VAL A 707 -1.24 -26.50 6.95
C VAL A 707 -1.36 -25.75 5.61
N PRO A 708 -2.07 -24.61 5.54
CA PRO A 708 -2.20 -23.84 4.31
C PRO A 708 -0.85 -23.34 3.80
N GLU A 709 -0.68 -23.28 2.47
CA GLU A 709 0.48 -22.62 1.86
C GLU A 709 0.51 -21.12 2.26
N PRO A 710 1.70 -20.52 2.44
CA PRO A 710 1.82 -19.10 2.72
C PRO A 710 1.12 -18.24 1.66
N HIS A 711 0.29 -17.30 2.09
CA HIS A 711 -0.43 -16.42 1.17
C HIS A 711 0.52 -15.35 0.60
N LEU A 712 0.64 -15.27 -0.73
CA LEU A 712 1.37 -14.19 -1.40
C LEU A 712 0.59 -12.87 -1.27
N SER A 713 1.27 -11.76 -0.96
CA SER A 713 0.65 -10.43 -1.00
C SER A 713 0.07 -10.17 -2.40
N PRO A 714 -1.05 -9.44 -2.51
CA PRO A 714 -1.67 -9.17 -3.81
C PRO A 714 -0.70 -8.47 -4.78
N PRO A 715 -0.86 -8.70 -6.10
CA PRO A 715 0.00 -8.09 -7.10
C PRO A 715 -0.15 -6.57 -7.12
N VAL A 716 0.95 -5.86 -7.26
CA VAL A 716 0.97 -4.40 -7.36
C VAL A 716 0.32 -3.96 -8.66
N GLN A 717 -0.67 -3.07 -8.56
CA GLN A 717 -1.25 -2.36 -9.70
C GLN A 717 -0.83 -0.89 -9.63
N LEU A 718 -0.13 -0.41 -10.66
CA LEU A 718 0.22 1.00 -10.80
C LEU A 718 -0.87 1.72 -11.59
N THR A 719 -1.25 2.92 -11.18
CA THR A 719 -2.16 3.77 -11.96
C THR A 719 -1.41 4.45 -13.12
N PRO A 720 -2.11 4.93 -14.17
CA PRO A 720 -1.50 5.69 -15.25
C PRO A 720 -0.69 6.91 -14.76
N GLU A 721 -1.17 7.60 -13.72
CA GLU A 721 -0.49 8.75 -13.13
C GLU A 721 0.81 8.35 -12.43
N GLU A 722 0.83 7.22 -11.73
CA GLU A 722 2.04 6.70 -11.08
C GLU A 722 3.08 6.25 -12.10
N ILE A 723 2.64 5.65 -13.21
CA ILE A 723 3.50 5.29 -14.32
C ILE A 723 4.13 6.54 -14.94
N GLU A 724 3.32 7.57 -15.20
CA GLU A 724 3.83 8.81 -15.78
C GLU A 724 4.76 9.55 -14.81
N ALA A 725 4.48 9.53 -13.51
CA ALA A 725 5.37 10.08 -12.48
C ALA A 725 6.76 9.41 -12.48
N LYS A 726 6.85 8.11 -12.76
CA LYS A 726 8.13 7.40 -12.90
C LYS A 726 8.93 7.85 -14.12
N PHE A 727 8.27 8.16 -15.23
CA PHE A 727 8.93 8.72 -16.40
C PHE A 727 9.37 10.17 -16.17
N ALA A 728 8.47 11.00 -15.64
CA ALA A 728 8.73 12.41 -15.36
C ALA A 728 9.90 12.62 -14.38
N SER A 729 10.06 11.69 -13.44
CA SER A 729 11.13 11.73 -12.43
C SER A 729 12.43 11.04 -12.87
N GLY A 730 12.44 10.37 -14.02
CA GLY A 730 13.60 9.64 -14.52
C GLY A 730 13.85 8.29 -13.85
N GLU A 731 12.94 7.79 -13.01
CA GLU A 731 13.00 6.42 -12.46
C GLU A 731 12.89 5.33 -13.55
N ALA A 732 12.22 5.65 -14.66
CA ALA A 732 12.08 4.80 -15.82
C ALA A 732 12.26 5.61 -17.12
N LYS A 733 12.66 4.94 -18.21
CA LYS A 733 12.80 5.55 -19.54
C LYS A 733 11.92 4.89 -20.58
N ARG A 734 11.41 5.71 -21.51
CA ARG A 734 10.71 5.26 -22.72
C ARG A 734 11.74 4.82 -23.76
N SER A 735 11.63 3.58 -24.21
CA SER A 735 12.52 2.99 -25.22
C SER A 735 11.84 1.75 -25.82
N GLU A 736 12.23 1.45 -27.06
CA GLU A 736 11.77 0.27 -27.79
C GLU A 736 12.29 -1.02 -27.13
N ARG A 737 11.50 -2.08 -27.25
CA ARG A 737 11.88 -3.41 -26.79
C ARG A 737 13.01 -3.95 -27.65
N VAL A 738 14.06 -4.47 -27.02
CA VAL A 738 15.16 -5.09 -27.75
C VAL A 738 14.68 -6.41 -28.38
N PRO A 739 14.74 -6.57 -29.71
CA PRO A 739 14.29 -7.78 -30.38
C PRO A 739 15.27 -8.94 -30.16
N ILE A 740 14.75 -10.17 -30.13
CA ILE A 740 15.58 -11.37 -30.13
C ILE A 740 16.14 -11.56 -31.55
N ARG A 741 17.46 -11.62 -31.67
CA ARG A 741 18.13 -11.85 -32.96
C ARG A 741 18.04 -13.34 -33.30
N THR A 742 17.82 -13.68 -34.56
CA THR A 742 17.77 -15.07 -35.04
C THR A 742 18.84 -15.33 -36.10
N LEU A 743 19.31 -16.57 -36.20
CA LEU A 743 20.20 -17.00 -37.28
C LEU A 743 19.46 -16.96 -38.63
N PRO A 744 20.10 -16.42 -39.69
CA PRO A 744 19.53 -16.45 -41.03
C PRO A 744 19.20 -17.88 -41.50
N PRO A 745 18.08 -18.11 -42.22
CA PRO A 745 17.71 -19.42 -42.75
C PRO A 745 18.84 -20.20 -43.43
N GLU A 746 19.68 -19.52 -44.21
CA GLU A 746 20.82 -20.10 -44.93
C GLU A 746 21.90 -20.70 -44.01
N GLU A 747 22.06 -20.20 -42.78
CA GLU A 747 23.08 -20.66 -41.84
C GLU A 747 22.62 -21.83 -40.95
N ARG A 748 21.31 -22.09 -40.89
CA ARG A 748 20.68 -23.12 -40.05
C ARG A 748 20.14 -24.32 -40.84
N GLN A 749 20.49 -24.41 -42.13
CA GLN A 749 20.19 -25.54 -42.99
C GLN A 749 21.04 -26.77 -42.64
N ASN A 750 20.42 -27.96 -42.59
CA ASN A 750 21.09 -29.25 -42.33
C ASN A 750 21.96 -29.29 -41.06
N ASN A 751 21.64 -28.48 -40.06
CA ASN A 751 22.33 -28.47 -38.79
C ASN A 751 21.38 -28.12 -37.64
N PHE A 752 21.80 -28.42 -36.42
CA PHE A 752 21.05 -28.13 -35.21
C PHE A 752 21.61 -26.92 -34.45
N ARG A 753 22.21 -25.94 -35.15
CA ARG A 753 22.65 -24.69 -34.51
C ARG A 753 21.44 -23.98 -33.90
N GLU A 754 21.66 -23.39 -32.73
CA GLU A 754 20.64 -22.66 -32.01
C GLU A 754 20.18 -21.44 -32.83
N VAL A 755 18.87 -21.31 -33.05
CA VAL A 755 18.32 -20.28 -33.95
C VAL A 755 18.25 -18.93 -33.28
N ASP A 756 17.60 -18.84 -32.13
CA ASP A 756 17.55 -17.59 -31.36
C ASP A 756 18.93 -17.33 -30.78
N GLN A 757 19.38 -16.08 -30.80
CA GLN A 757 20.67 -15.66 -30.25
C GLN A 757 20.50 -14.97 -28.89
N THR A 758 21.53 -15.06 -28.04
CA THR A 758 21.57 -14.30 -26.79
C THR A 758 21.74 -12.81 -27.05
N MET A 759 21.18 -11.99 -26.17
CA MET A 759 21.44 -10.55 -26.15
C MET A 759 22.93 -10.29 -25.89
N THR A 760 23.45 -9.21 -26.48
CA THR A 760 24.73 -8.63 -26.02
C THR A 760 24.56 -8.01 -24.63
N GLU A 761 25.67 -7.71 -23.96
CA GLU A 761 25.62 -7.02 -22.66
C GLU A 761 24.92 -5.66 -22.77
N GLU A 762 25.19 -4.90 -23.84
CA GLU A 762 24.59 -3.59 -24.09
C GLU A 762 23.08 -3.69 -24.31
N GLU A 763 22.65 -4.69 -25.10
CA GLU A 763 21.24 -5.02 -25.33
C GLU A 763 20.53 -5.40 -24.02
N ALA A 764 21.14 -6.26 -23.19
CA ALA A 764 20.59 -6.69 -21.92
C ALA A 764 20.47 -5.53 -20.91
N LEU A 765 21.45 -4.63 -20.86
CA LEU A 765 21.40 -3.44 -19.99
C LEU A 765 20.30 -2.47 -20.45
N ALA A 766 20.19 -2.22 -21.76
CA ALA A 766 19.14 -1.36 -22.32
C ALA A 766 17.74 -1.91 -22.03
N GLU A 767 17.57 -3.23 -22.15
CA GLU A 767 16.29 -3.89 -21.86
C GLU A 767 15.99 -3.94 -20.35
N ALA A 768 16.99 -4.14 -19.50
CA ALA A 768 16.80 -4.12 -18.04
C ALA A 768 16.41 -2.72 -17.52
N GLU A 769 16.90 -1.64 -18.13
CA GLU A 769 16.54 -0.25 -17.79
C GLU A 769 15.05 0.05 -18.06
N ARG A 770 14.37 -0.74 -18.91
CA ARG A 770 12.93 -0.58 -19.20
C ARG A 770 12.01 -0.98 -18.05
N CYS A 771 12.51 -1.69 -17.04
CA CYS A 771 11.70 -2.16 -15.92
C CYS A 771 11.10 -1.00 -15.10
N LEU A 772 9.78 -1.01 -14.88
CA LEU A 772 9.09 0.01 -14.08
C LEU A 772 9.27 -0.13 -12.55
N ARG A 773 9.93 -1.20 -12.10
CA ARG A 773 10.20 -1.48 -10.68
C ARG A 773 8.91 -1.47 -9.82
N CYS A 774 7.88 -2.20 -10.26
CA CYS A 774 6.53 -2.15 -9.70
C CYS A 774 6.48 -2.39 -8.17
N GLY A 775 7.28 -3.33 -7.65
CA GLY A 775 7.32 -3.63 -6.21
C GLY A 775 8.06 -2.62 -5.33
N VAL A 776 8.67 -1.57 -5.90
CA VAL A 776 9.72 -0.75 -5.29
C VAL A 776 10.95 -1.59 -4.99
N CYS A 777 10.96 -2.31 -3.86
CA CYS A 777 11.93 -3.40 -3.64
C CYS A 777 11.86 -4.42 -4.79
N SER A 778 13.03 -4.82 -5.31
CA SER A 778 13.12 -5.82 -6.37
C SER A 778 13.04 -7.26 -5.86
N GLU A 779 13.09 -7.44 -4.53
CA GLU A 779 13.15 -8.76 -3.88
C GLU A 779 14.29 -9.65 -4.42
N CYS A 780 15.45 -9.07 -4.74
CA CYS A 780 16.65 -9.85 -5.05
C CYS A 780 17.17 -10.68 -3.85
N LEU A 781 16.78 -10.30 -2.63
CA LEU A 781 17.17 -10.86 -1.33
C LEU A 781 18.66 -10.71 -0.98
N GLU A 782 19.40 -9.89 -1.73
CA GLU A 782 20.78 -9.50 -1.40
C GLU A 782 20.92 -8.93 0.00
N CYS A 783 19.91 -8.18 0.45
CA CYS A 783 19.92 -7.58 1.77
C CYS A 783 19.83 -8.61 2.89
N GLU A 784 19.07 -9.70 2.70
CA GLU A 784 18.95 -10.80 3.66
C GLU A 784 20.32 -11.48 3.85
N ALA A 785 21.02 -11.73 2.75
CA ALA A 785 22.38 -12.25 2.75
C ALA A 785 23.37 -11.42 3.57
N ALA A 786 23.31 -10.11 3.38
CA ALA A 786 24.22 -9.18 4.00
C ALA A 786 23.91 -8.97 5.50
N CYS A 787 22.81 -9.54 6.00
CA CYS A 787 22.36 -9.37 7.37
C CYS A 787 22.88 -10.48 8.28
N ASP A 788 24.08 -10.30 8.84
CA ASP A 788 24.70 -11.27 9.77
C ASP A 788 23.82 -11.63 10.98
N ARG A 789 22.87 -10.77 11.35
CA ARG A 789 21.94 -11.00 12.48
C ARG A 789 20.64 -11.70 12.11
N GLY A 790 20.36 -11.91 10.82
CA GLY A 790 19.10 -12.51 10.37
C GLY A 790 17.86 -11.65 10.69
N ALA A 791 18.01 -10.32 10.70
CA ALA A 791 16.92 -9.40 11.05
C ALA A 791 15.93 -9.15 9.89
N ILE A 792 16.24 -9.54 8.66
CA ILE A 792 15.44 -9.23 7.48
C ILE A 792 14.50 -10.38 7.18
N ASP A 793 13.22 -10.08 7.01
CA ASP A 793 12.19 -11.04 6.63
C ASP A 793 11.25 -10.42 5.59
N HIS A 794 11.38 -10.87 4.34
CA HIS A 794 10.56 -10.40 3.23
C HIS A 794 9.12 -10.96 3.24
N ASN A 795 8.82 -11.92 4.11
CA ASN A 795 7.50 -12.52 4.32
C ASN A 795 6.75 -11.89 5.50
N MET A 796 7.37 -10.97 6.24
CA MET A 796 6.73 -10.19 7.31
C MET A 796 5.42 -9.56 6.79
N GLN A 797 4.34 -9.71 7.57
CA GLN A 797 3.01 -9.18 7.25
C GLN A 797 2.67 -7.97 8.12
N ASP A 798 1.71 -7.17 7.66
CA ASP A 798 1.13 -6.11 8.48
C ASP A 798 0.47 -6.73 9.72
N GLU A 799 0.70 -6.12 10.89
CA GLU A 799 0.13 -6.52 12.16
C GLU A 799 -1.00 -5.56 12.55
N THR A 800 -2.12 -6.11 13.03
CA THR A 800 -3.21 -5.30 13.61
C THR A 800 -3.12 -5.33 15.13
N VAL A 801 -2.95 -4.17 15.74
CA VAL A 801 -2.85 -3.99 17.19
C VAL A 801 -4.09 -3.27 17.70
N GLU A 802 -4.79 -3.85 18.67
CA GLU A 802 -5.90 -3.20 19.37
C GLU A 802 -5.41 -2.58 20.68
N LEU A 803 -5.71 -1.30 20.88
CA LEU A 803 -5.29 -0.52 22.05
C LEU A 803 -6.51 0.08 22.74
N ASN A 804 -6.53 0.05 24.06
CA ASN A 804 -7.50 0.82 24.85
C ASN A 804 -6.80 2.04 25.46
N VAL A 805 -7.40 3.23 25.27
CA VAL A 805 -6.85 4.51 25.74
C VAL A 805 -7.93 5.42 26.32
N GLY A 806 -7.58 6.22 27.32
CA GLY A 806 -8.50 7.18 27.93
C GLY A 806 -8.55 8.53 27.23
N ALA A 807 -7.44 8.93 26.62
CA ALA A 807 -7.30 10.19 25.90
C ALA A 807 -6.50 10.02 24.61
N ILE A 808 -6.68 10.95 23.68
CA ILE A 808 -6.02 10.97 22.37
C ILE A 808 -5.47 12.37 22.10
N ILE A 809 -4.22 12.47 21.63
CA ILE A 809 -3.62 13.72 21.15
C ILE A 809 -3.28 13.58 19.66
N LEU A 810 -3.86 14.43 18.83
CA LEU A 810 -3.54 14.51 17.40
C LEU A 810 -2.40 15.51 17.18
N ALA A 811 -1.31 15.03 16.58
CA ALA A 811 -0.08 15.78 16.32
C ALA A 811 0.49 15.48 14.91
N THR A 812 -0.37 15.34 13.91
CA THR A 812 -0.03 14.89 12.54
C THR A 812 0.76 15.90 11.70
N GLY A 813 1.04 17.09 12.25
CA GLY A 813 1.84 18.13 11.59
C GLY A 813 1.14 18.77 10.39
N PHE A 814 1.92 19.10 9.37
CA PHE A 814 1.51 19.84 8.18
C PHE A 814 2.21 19.27 6.94
N LYS A 815 1.87 19.75 5.75
CA LYS A 815 2.66 19.57 4.52
C LYS A 815 3.05 20.94 3.95
N ASP A 816 4.15 21.02 3.23
CA ASP A 816 4.51 22.23 2.49
C ASP A 816 3.56 22.47 1.30
N PHE A 817 3.27 23.74 1.02
CA PHE A 817 2.57 24.16 -0.17
C PHE A 817 3.38 23.80 -1.42
N ASP A 818 2.74 23.18 -2.41
CA ASP A 818 3.35 22.86 -3.70
C ASP A 818 3.42 24.11 -4.62
N PRO A 819 4.60 24.69 -4.87
CA PRO A 819 4.74 25.87 -5.72
C PRO A 819 4.46 25.60 -7.20
N ALA A 820 4.41 24.34 -7.65
CA ALA A 820 4.07 24.00 -9.03
C ALA A 820 2.65 24.47 -9.41
N ARG A 821 1.78 24.66 -8.39
CA ARG A 821 0.44 25.22 -8.54
C ARG A 821 0.43 26.71 -8.93
N VAL A 822 1.57 27.41 -8.87
CA VAL A 822 1.73 28.82 -9.22
C VAL A 822 2.59 28.93 -10.49
N PRO A 823 1.99 28.96 -11.69
CA PRO A 823 2.73 28.89 -12.95
C PRO A 823 3.79 30.00 -13.11
N GLU A 824 3.53 31.19 -12.56
CA GLU A 824 4.39 32.37 -12.66
C GLU A 824 5.73 32.21 -11.93
N LEU A 825 5.82 31.28 -10.97
CA LEU A 825 7.07 30.98 -10.27
C LEU A 825 7.99 30.06 -11.07
N ASN A 826 7.48 29.40 -12.11
CA ASN A 826 8.20 28.45 -12.94
C ASN A 826 8.99 27.39 -12.13
N TYR A 827 8.47 27.02 -10.95
CA TYR A 827 9.03 25.94 -10.14
C TYR A 827 8.94 24.60 -10.90
N GLY A 828 10.02 23.83 -10.88
CA GLY A 828 10.16 22.60 -11.69
C GLY A 828 10.43 22.82 -13.18
N LYS A 829 10.37 24.07 -13.68
CA LYS A 829 10.69 24.42 -15.08
C LYS A 829 12.01 25.16 -15.21
N LEU A 830 12.28 26.12 -14.32
CA LEU A 830 13.53 26.85 -14.27
C LEU A 830 14.53 26.18 -13.33
N ASP A 831 15.77 26.10 -13.80
CA ASP A 831 16.87 25.61 -13.00
C ASP A 831 17.18 26.60 -11.85
N ASN A 832 17.51 26.09 -10.67
CA ASN A 832 17.85 26.87 -9.47
C ASN A 832 16.69 27.66 -8.84
N VAL A 833 15.43 27.30 -9.14
CA VAL A 833 14.26 27.69 -8.33
C VAL A 833 13.94 26.56 -7.37
N LEU A 834 14.18 26.78 -6.08
CA LEU A 834 14.08 25.76 -5.03
C LEU A 834 13.03 26.16 -3.99
N THR A 835 12.43 25.20 -3.31
CA THR A 835 11.69 25.46 -2.07
C THR A 835 12.65 25.75 -0.92
N ALA A 836 12.15 26.43 0.12
CA ALA A 836 12.90 26.67 1.36
C ALA A 836 13.41 25.37 2.01
N LEU A 837 12.60 24.30 1.99
CA LEU A 837 13.00 23.02 2.54
C LEU A 837 14.08 22.32 1.69
N GLN A 838 14.01 22.43 0.35
CA GLN A 838 15.10 21.96 -0.51
C GLN A 838 16.41 22.70 -0.22
N PHE A 839 16.36 24.03 -0.09
CA PHE A 839 17.54 24.81 0.26
C PHE A 839 18.09 24.43 1.65
N GLU A 840 17.22 24.22 2.64
CA GLU A 840 17.59 23.67 3.95
C GLU A 840 18.37 22.35 3.84
N ARG A 841 17.88 21.41 3.04
CA ARG A 841 18.57 20.12 2.83
C ARG A 841 19.93 20.31 2.18
N LEU A 842 20.04 21.17 1.16
CA LEU A 842 21.31 21.43 0.47
C LEU A 842 22.38 22.08 1.37
N ILE A 843 21.98 23.01 2.24
CA ILE A 843 22.92 23.69 3.14
C ILE A 843 23.22 22.87 4.40
N ASN A 844 22.43 21.84 4.69
CA ASN A 844 22.64 20.94 5.83
C ASN A 844 23.91 20.08 5.62
N SER A 845 24.80 20.10 6.60
CA SER A 845 25.99 19.23 6.62
C SER A 845 25.68 17.73 6.57
N GLY A 846 24.53 17.30 7.11
CA GLY A 846 24.00 15.94 7.02
C GLY A 846 22.99 15.74 5.90
N GLY A 847 22.88 16.71 4.98
CA GLY A 847 22.04 16.62 3.78
C GLY A 847 22.77 15.98 2.59
N PRO A 848 22.11 15.92 1.41
CA PRO A 848 22.55 15.11 0.28
C PRO A 848 23.81 15.67 -0.40
N THR A 849 24.08 16.97 -0.23
CA THR A 849 25.27 17.64 -0.77
C THR A 849 26.31 17.96 0.30
N GLN A 850 26.13 17.47 1.54
CA GLN A 850 27.02 17.71 2.68
C GLN A 850 27.31 19.21 2.89
N GLY A 851 26.29 20.05 2.75
CA GLY A 851 26.38 21.52 2.90
C GLY A 851 26.89 22.27 1.66
N LYS A 852 27.17 21.60 0.54
CA LYS A 852 27.60 22.26 -0.70
C LYS A 852 26.37 22.69 -1.50
N VAL A 853 26.05 23.98 -1.47
CA VAL A 853 24.99 24.57 -2.29
C VAL A 853 25.56 24.97 -3.64
N LEU A 854 25.17 24.28 -4.70
CA LEU A 854 25.62 24.52 -6.07
C LEU A 854 24.43 24.79 -7.00
N LEU A 855 24.66 25.62 -8.01
CA LEU A 855 23.79 25.76 -9.16
C LEU A 855 23.87 24.49 -10.03
N LYS A 856 22.91 24.29 -10.92
CA LYS A 856 22.90 23.15 -11.86
C LYS A 856 24.15 23.04 -12.73
N ASN A 857 24.83 24.15 -13.01
CA ASN A 857 26.10 24.17 -13.74
C ASN A 857 27.34 23.81 -12.87
N GLY A 858 27.14 23.40 -11.62
CA GLY A 858 28.18 22.99 -10.68
C GLY A 858 28.89 24.13 -9.95
N LYS A 859 28.57 25.40 -10.24
CA LYS A 859 29.19 26.56 -9.56
C LYS A 859 28.39 26.97 -8.33
N PRO A 860 29.03 27.50 -7.27
CA PRO A 860 28.30 28.09 -6.15
C PRO A 860 27.54 29.35 -6.60
N PRO A 861 26.34 29.63 -6.05
CA PRO A 861 25.63 30.88 -6.31
C PRO A 861 26.43 32.06 -5.76
N LYS A 862 26.36 33.23 -6.41
CA LYS A 862 26.89 34.49 -5.89
C LYS A 862 25.81 35.39 -5.33
N SER A 863 24.56 35.26 -5.82
CA SER A 863 23.39 35.94 -5.26
C SER A 863 22.15 35.06 -5.20
N ILE A 864 21.35 35.25 -4.14
CA ILE A 864 20.13 34.48 -3.85
C ILE A 864 18.96 35.43 -3.59
N ALA A 865 17.80 35.16 -4.17
CA ALA A 865 16.54 35.79 -3.77
C ALA A 865 15.68 34.81 -2.96
N ILE A 866 15.14 35.24 -1.82
CA ILE A 866 14.17 34.51 -1.03
C ILE A 866 12.81 35.19 -1.18
N VAL A 867 11.81 34.44 -1.65
CA VAL A 867 10.47 34.96 -1.97
C VAL A 867 9.49 34.51 -0.89
N HIS A 868 8.90 35.46 -0.18
CA HIS A 868 7.95 35.20 0.92
C HIS A 868 6.53 34.91 0.42
N CYS A 869 5.72 34.37 1.33
CA CYS A 869 4.28 34.18 1.14
C CYS A 869 3.91 33.30 -0.06
N VAL A 870 4.77 32.35 -0.45
CA VAL A 870 4.48 31.43 -1.55
C VAL A 870 3.38 30.46 -1.11
N GLY A 871 2.18 30.61 -1.66
CA GLY A 871 1.00 29.83 -1.27
C GLY A 871 0.39 30.25 0.07
N SER A 872 0.61 31.48 0.52
CA SER A 872 -0.01 32.05 1.72
C SER A 872 -0.39 33.50 1.51
N ARG A 873 -1.45 33.96 2.16
CA ARG A 873 -2.03 35.31 1.98
C ARG A 873 -2.34 35.60 0.51
N ASP A 874 -2.84 34.58 -0.19
CA ASP A 874 -3.25 34.62 -1.59
C ASP A 874 -4.63 33.96 -1.76
N ARG A 875 -5.61 34.75 -2.21
CA ARG A 875 -7.01 34.33 -2.44
C ARG A 875 -7.18 33.22 -3.47
N ASN A 876 -6.19 33.05 -4.35
CA ASN A 876 -6.21 31.96 -5.33
C ASN A 876 -5.82 30.62 -4.71
N TYR A 877 -5.19 30.63 -3.54
CA TYR A 877 -4.66 29.44 -2.86
C TYR A 877 -5.08 29.42 -1.39
N ASN A 878 -4.32 30.06 -0.51
CA ASN A 878 -4.57 30.10 0.93
C ASN A 878 -4.61 31.54 1.44
N ASP A 879 -5.75 31.96 1.99
CA ASP A 879 -5.95 33.34 2.49
C ASP A 879 -5.25 33.64 3.83
N TYR A 880 -4.83 32.60 4.55
CA TYR A 880 -4.17 32.73 5.84
C TYR A 880 -2.65 32.92 5.71
N CYS A 881 -2.04 33.34 6.81
CA CYS A 881 -0.58 33.44 6.94
C CYS A 881 -0.04 32.15 7.57
N SER A 882 1.05 31.62 7.00
CA SER A 882 1.72 30.42 7.53
C SER A 882 2.57 30.64 8.78
N ARG A 883 2.62 31.88 9.32
CA ARG A 883 3.25 32.33 10.57
C ARG A 883 4.76 32.11 10.73
N ALA A 884 5.32 31.00 10.27
CA ALA A 884 6.74 30.65 10.38
C ALA A 884 7.60 31.09 9.18
N CYS A 885 6.98 31.35 8.02
CA CYS A 885 7.72 31.57 6.76
C CYS A 885 8.67 32.75 6.78
N CYS A 886 8.28 33.89 7.38
CA CYS A 886 9.18 35.02 7.50
C CYS A 886 10.43 34.67 8.31
N MET A 887 10.27 33.90 9.40
CA MET A 887 11.37 33.60 10.30
C MET A 887 12.32 32.55 9.75
N TYR A 888 11.82 31.49 9.10
CA TYR A 888 12.74 30.58 8.43
C TYR A 888 13.43 31.25 7.24
N SER A 889 12.79 32.21 6.54
CA SER A 889 13.46 32.96 5.46
C SER A 889 14.64 33.76 6.00
N LEU A 890 14.43 34.51 7.10
CA LEU A 890 15.51 35.25 7.77
C LEU A 890 16.64 34.32 8.23
N LYS A 891 16.29 33.12 8.70
CA LYS A 891 17.25 32.09 9.08
C LYS A 891 18.05 31.61 7.88
N LEU A 892 17.38 31.34 6.77
CA LEU A 892 18.03 30.95 5.51
C LEU A 892 18.92 32.06 4.97
N ALA A 893 18.49 33.32 5.06
CA ALA A 893 19.28 34.49 4.69
C ALA A 893 20.55 34.59 5.55
N HIS A 894 20.42 34.45 6.87
CA HIS A 894 21.56 34.40 7.78
C HIS A 894 22.53 33.28 7.39
N MET A 895 22.03 32.05 7.19
CA MET A 895 22.87 30.90 6.84
C MET A 895 23.54 31.05 5.46
N ALA A 896 22.85 31.62 4.48
CA ALA A 896 23.42 31.92 3.17
C ALA A 896 24.54 32.98 3.28
N ARG A 897 24.32 34.05 4.05
CA ARG A 897 25.36 35.06 4.32
C ARG A 897 26.53 34.51 5.09
N GLU A 898 26.28 33.64 6.07
CA GLU A 898 27.33 33.15 6.97
C GLU A 898 28.15 32.01 6.36
N TYR A 899 27.49 31.02 5.76
CA TYR A 899 28.16 29.82 5.24
C TYR A 899 28.57 29.94 3.77
N LEU A 900 27.78 30.64 2.94
CA LEU A 900 28.06 30.74 1.50
C LEU A 900 28.71 32.07 1.11
N LYS A 901 28.66 33.09 2.00
CA LYS A 901 29.17 34.45 1.76
C LYS A 901 28.61 35.11 0.47
N VAL A 902 27.33 34.87 0.18
CA VAL A 902 26.62 35.35 -1.03
C VAL A 902 25.80 36.61 -0.78
N GLU A 903 25.44 37.35 -1.82
CA GLU A 903 24.45 38.42 -1.73
C GLU A 903 23.04 37.82 -1.54
N VAL A 904 22.23 38.38 -0.65
CA VAL A 904 20.89 37.85 -0.35
C VAL A 904 19.84 38.96 -0.44
N HIS A 905 18.73 38.65 -1.12
CA HIS A 905 17.60 39.55 -1.32
C HIS A 905 16.31 38.91 -0.79
N GLU A 906 15.64 39.56 0.14
CA GLU A 906 14.36 39.15 0.72
C GLU A 906 13.22 39.94 0.05
N ILE A 907 12.33 39.25 -0.67
CA ILE A 907 11.15 39.85 -1.31
C ILE A 907 9.94 39.50 -0.45
N TYR A 908 9.37 40.50 0.22
CA TYR A 908 8.36 40.30 1.25
C TYR A 908 7.22 41.31 1.17
N ARG A 909 6.05 40.94 1.73
CA ARG A 909 4.95 41.89 1.96
C ARG A 909 5.07 42.51 3.35
N ASP A 910 5.04 41.67 4.38
CA ASP A 910 5.30 42.08 5.76
C ASP A 910 6.28 41.09 6.39
N ILE A 911 7.27 41.58 7.15
CA ILE A 911 8.09 40.74 8.02
C ILE A 911 7.31 40.52 9.31
N ARG A 912 6.91 39.26 9.57
CA ARG A 912 6.14 38.88 10.77
C ARG A 912 7.04 38.24 11.81
N ALA A 913 7.84 39.07 12.47
CA ALA A 913 8.80 38.68 13.51
C ALA A 913 8.22 38.86 14.94
N PHE A 914 7.12 38.17 15.24
CA PHE A 914 6.29 38.46 16.43
C PHE A 914 6.68 37.70 17.71
N GLY A 915 7.55 36.68 17.63
CA GLY A 915 8.01 35.89 18.77
C GLY A 915 9.11 36.58 19.58
N LYS A 916 9.42 36.03 20.76
CA LYS A 916 10.52 36.56 21.60
C LYS A 916 11.87 36.40 20.86
N GLY A 917 12.60 37.50 20.68
CA GLY A 917 13.89 37.50 19.98
C GLY A 917 13.76 37.53 18.45
N TYR A 918 12.55 37.58 17.89
CA TYR A 918 12.35 37.45 16.44
C TYR A 918 12.65 38.77 15.72
N GLU A 919 12.21 39.89 16.28
CA GLU A 919 12.51 41.23 15.74
C GLU A 919 14.01 41.53 15.84
N GLU A 920 14.64 41.16 16.95
CA GLU A 920 16.09 41.27 17.13
C GLU A 920 16.84 40.40 16.12
N PHE A 921 16.30 39.21 15.81
CA PHE A 921 16.85 38.34 14.77
C PHE A 921 16.69 38.94 13.35
N TYR A 922 15.55 39.57 13.07
CA TYR A 922 15.35 40.34 11.84
C TYR A 922 16.37 41.49 11.71
N GLN A 923 16.53 42.29 12.77
CA GLN A 923 17.50 43.39 12.81
C GLN A 923 18.93 42.89 12.63
N HIS A 924 19.26 41.75 13.24
CA HIS A 924 20.55 41.09 13.05
C HIS A 924 20.77 40.67 11.59
N ALA A 925 19.81 40.00 10.96
CA ALA A 925 19.88 39.61 9.56
C ALA A 925 20.01 40.84 8.62
N ALA A 926 19.29 41.93 8.91
CA ALA A 926 19.44 43.19 8.20
C ALA A 926 20.85 43.79 8.37
N GLY A 927 21.42 43.72 9.57
CA GLY A 927 22.79 44.15 9.86
C GLY A 927 23.88 43.36 9.12
N MET A 928 23.58 42.17 8.59
CA MET A 928 24.50 41.35 7.80
C MET A 928 24.58 41.74 6.32
N GLY A 929 23.89 42.82 5.92
CA GLY A 929 23.83 43.27 4.53
C GLY A 929 22.88 42.47 3.66
N VAL A 930 21.80 41.94 4.25
CA VAL A 930 20.68 41.35 3.49
C VAL A 930 19.80 42.49 2.94
N HIS A 931 19.44 42.43 1.67
CA HIS A 931 18.59 43.44 1.03
C HIS A 931 17.12 43.09 1.19
N PHE A 932 16.30 44.03 1.65
CA PHE A 932 14.87 43.83 1.88
C PHE A 932 14.04 44.66 0.90
N TYR A 933 13.20 44.01 0.11
CA TYR A 933 12.31 44.64 -0.85
C TYR A 933 10.85 44.36 -0.53
N HIS A 934 10.06 45.43 -0.41
CA HIS A 934 8.63 45.30 -0.20
C HIS A 934 7.94 45.02 -1.55
N GLY A 935 7.14 43.97 -1.61
CA GLY A 935 6.31 43.71 -2.77
C GLY A 935 5.65 42.34 -2.83
N ARG A 936 4.65 42.25 -3.70
CA ARG A 936 3.99 40.99 -4.08
C ARG A 936 4.65 40.43 -5.33
N ILE A 937 5.10 39.18 -5.27
CA ILE A 937 5.72 38.50 -6.41
C ILE A 937 4.79 38.48 -7.62
N GLN A 938 5.31 38.83 -8.80
CA GLN A 938 4.62 38.73 -10.08
C GLN A 938 5.10 37.54 -10.92
N GLY A 939 6.38 37.18 -10.83
CA GLY A 939 6.91 36.01 -11.52
C GLY A 939 8.43 35.93 -11.54
N ILE A 940 8.92 34.75 -11.94
CA ILE A 940 10.35 34.42 -12.05
C ILE A 940 10.64 34.01 -13.50
N GLU A 941 11.66 34.61 -14.11
CA GLU A 941 12.00 34.41 -15.52
C GLU A 941 13.49 34.10 -15.70
N GLN A 942 13.84 33.31 -16.71
CA GLN A 942 15.24 33.14 -17.12
C GLN A 942 15.74 34.42 -17.81
N LYS A 943 16.87 34.96 -17.36
CA LYS A 943 17.57 36.07 -18.01
C LYS A 943 19.06 35.78 -18.15
N GLY A 944 19.45 35.27 -19.32
CA GLY A 944 20.83 34.84 -19.57
C GLY A 944 21.21 33.70 -18.62
N ALA A 945 22.30 33.86 -17.85
CA ALA A 945 22.72 32.89 -16.84
C ALA A 945 22.05 33.08 -15.46
N LYS A 946 21.24 34.12 -15.28
CA LYS A 946 20.59 34.49 -14.02
C LYS A 946 19.06 34.32 -14.09
N LEU A 947 18.42 34.37 -12.93
CA LEU A 947 16.99 34.39 -12.73
C LEU A 947 16.54 35.81 -12.38
N ARG A 948 15.57 36.34 -13.12
CA ARG A 948 14.95 37.63 -12.85
C ARG A 948 13.70 37.42 -12.01
N VAL A 949 13.68 38.02 -10.83
CA VAL A 949 12.54 38.01 -9.91
C VAL A 949 11.85 39.37 -9.97
N ARG A 950 10.54 39.42 -10.25
CA ARG A 950 9.76 40.68 -10.35
C ARG A 950 8.64 40.74 -9.34
N TRP A 951 8.38 41.93 -8.79
CA TRP A 951 7.29 42.17 -7.85
C TRP A 951 6.58 43.51 -8.09
N SER A 952 5.35 43.61 -7.61
CA SER A 952 4.57 44.85 -7.54
C SER A 952 4.63 45.45 -6.13
N GLU A 953 3.98 46.62 -5.93
CA GLU A 953 3.82 47.26 -4.62
C GLU A 953 5.14 47.76 -3.99
N ALA A 954 6.19 47.98 -4.79
CA ALA A 954 7.47 48.50 -4.30
C ALA A 954 7.35 49.90 -3.67
N PHE A 955 8.09 50.14 -2.58
CA PHE A 955 8.22 51.50 -2.04
C PHE A 955 8.88 52.44 -3.04
N HIS A 956 8.54 53.73 -2.96
CA HIS A 956 9.07 54.74 -3.87
C HIS A 956 10.62 54.76 -3.83
N GLY A 957 11.25 54.56 -4.99
CA GLY A 957 12.70 54.49 -5.14
C GLY A 957 13.31 53.10 -4.94
N GLN A 958 12.54 52.07 -4.57
CA GLN A 958 13.01 50.68 -4.60
C GLN A 958 12.90 50.08 -6.00
N PRO A 959 13.78 49.14 -6.38
CA PRO A 959 13.62 48.40 -7.63
C PRO A 959 12.34 47.56 -7.61
N SER A 960 11.80 47.27 -8.79
CA SER A 960 10.69 46.34 -8.99
C SER A 960 11.13 44.94 -9.43
N HIS A 961 12.44 44.73 -9.55
CA HIS A 961 13.04 43.44 -9.90
C HIS A 961 14.48 43.30 -9.40
N VAL A 962 14.95 42.06 -9.31
CA VAL A 962 16.37 41.73 -9.07
C VAL A 962 16.79 40.53 -9.92
N ASP A 963 18.04 40.53 -10.38
CA ASP A 963 18.62 39.43 -11.16
C ASP A 963 19.60 38.63 -10.26
N VAL A 964 19.25 37.39 -9.93
CA VAL A 964 19.99 36.52 -8.98
C VAL A 964 20.41 35.19 -9.62
N ASP A 965 21.33 34.46 -8.99
CA ASP A 965 21.75 33.15 -9.50
C ASP A 965 20.78 32.03 -9.07
N MET A 966 20.14 32.18 -7.90
CA MET A 966 19.23 31.18 -7.32
C MET A 966 18.03 31.86 -6.66
N VAL A 967 16.86 31.21 -6.72
CA VAL A 967 15.65 31.65 -6.02
C VAL A 967 15.19 30.58 -5.05
N VAL A 968 14.86 31.00 -3.82
CA VAL A 968 14.32 30.14 -2.76
C VAL A 968 12.90 30.58 -2.44
N LEU A 969 11.95 29.66 -2.57
CA LEU A 969 10.52 29.89 -2.36
C LEU A 969 10.16 29.53 -0.92
N ALA A 970 9.76 30.54 -0.14
CA ALA A 970 9.26 30.35 1.22
C ALA A 970 7.80 29.88 1.18
N THR A 971 7.64 28.57 1.06
CA THR A 971 6.35 27.86 0.98
C THR A 971 5.53 27.95 2.26
N GLY A 972 4.22 28.15 2.08
CA GLY A 972 3.24 28.08 3.14
C GLY A 972 3.04 26.66 3.68
N PHE A 973 2.37 26.56 4.83
CA PHE A 973 1.98 25.30 5.44
C PHE A 973 0.52 25.02 5.10
N GLU A 974 0.25 23.79 4.66
CA GLU A 974 -1.09 23.27 4.42
C GLU A 974 -1.37 22.10 5.38
N PRO A 975 -2.65 21.80 5.68
CA PRO A 975 -2.98 20.57 6.38
C PRO A 975 -2.52 19.35 5.58
N GLN A 976 -2.25 18.23 6.27
CA GLN A 976 -1.92 16.97 5.62
C GLN A 976 -2.99 16.57 4.59
N PRO A 977 -2.64 15.90 3.47
CA PRO A 977 -3.62 15.54 2.43
C PRO A 977 -4.76 14.65 2.95
N ASP A 978 -4.47 13.84 3.97
CA ASP A 978 -5.40 12.92 4.64
C ASP A 978 -6.09 13.54 5.86
N ALA A 979 -5.93 14.83 6.15
CA ALA A 979 -6.53 15.49 7.32
C ALA A 979 -8.05 15.34 7.37
N ALA A 980 -8.74 15.29 6.22
CA ALA A 980 -10.18 15.02 6.15
C ALA A 980 -10.54 13.60 6.64
N LYS A 981 -9.75 12.61 6.23
CA LYS A 981 -9.91 11.21 6.63
C LYS A 981 -9.64 11.06 8.12
N ILE A 982 -8.56 11.67 8.63
CA ILE A 982 -8.24 11.66 10.06
C ILE A 982 -9.32 12.39 10.87
N ALA A 983 -9.82 13.53 10.42
CA ALA A 983 -10.93 14.23 11.06
C ALA A 983 -12.17 13.33 11.22
N SER A 984 -12.55 12.63 10.14
CA SER A 984 -13.67 11.69 10.18
C SER A 984 -13.40 10.49 11.09
N LEU A 985 -12.17 9.96 11.08
CA LEU A 985 -11.77 8.80 11.86
C LEU A 985 -11.87 9.07 13.36
N PHE A 986 -11.39 10.23 13.81
CA PHE A 986 -11.41 10.63 15.22
C PHE A 986 -12.68 11.42 15.61
N GLY A 987 -13.56 11.71 14.66
CA GLY A 987 -14.76 12.52 14.90
C GLY A 987 -14.45 13.95 15.34
N VAL A 988 -13.42 14.58 14.77
CA VAL A 988 -13.05 15.97 15.07
C VAL A 988 -13.40 16.91 13.91
N SER A 989 -13.68 18.17 14.23
CA SER A 989 -14.02 19.19 13.22
C SER A 989 -12.78 19.78 12.56
N ARG A 990 -12.97 20.36 11.37
CA ARG A 990 -11.95 21.13 10.66
C ARG A 990 -12.40 22.59 10.49
N SER A 991 -11.45 23.51 10.56
CA SER A 991 -11.65 24.93 10.26
C SER A 991 -11.76 25.16 8.74
N GLN A 992 -12.16 26.37 8.33
CA GLN A 992 -12.32 26.72 6.91
C GLN A 992 -11.01 26.65 6.12
N ASP A 993 -9.87 26.82 6.78
CA ASP A 993 -8.52 26.65 6.22
C ASP A 993 -8.09 25.17 6.13
N GLY A 994 -8.92 24.25 6.61
CA GLY A 994 -8.72 22.81 6.49
C GLY A 994 -7.88 22.16 7.59
N PHE A 995 -7.34 22.91 8.54
CA PHE A 995 -6.69 22.37 9.75
C PHE A 995 -7.72 21.83 10.76
N PHE A 996 -7.27 21.15 11.82
CA PHE A 996 -8.17 20.69 12.89
C PHE A 996 -8.64 21.86 13.75
N LEU A 997 -9.94 21.89 14.06
CA LEU A 997 -10.59 22.98 14.78
C LEU A 997 -10.55 22.73 16.30
N GLU A 998 -10.00 23.68 17.05
CA GLU A 998 -10.08 23.72 18.50
C GLU A 998 -11.49 24.05 19.00
N ARG A 999 -11.80 23.65 20.24
CA ARG A 999 -13.11 23.89 20.88
C ARG A 999 -13.37 25.38 21.08
N HIS A 1000 -12.35 26.13 21.51
CA HIS A 1000 -12.43 27.58 21.61
C HIS A 1000 -11.04 28.23 21.49
N PRO A 1001 -10.84 29.24 20.61
CA PRO A 1001 -9.52 29.81 20.32
C PRO A 1001 -8.74 30.35 21.54
N LYS A 1002 -9.44 30.71 22.62
CA LYS A 1002 -8.84 31.31 23.83
C LYS A 1002 -9.02 30.49 25.10
N LEU A 1003 -10.10 29.74 25.21
CA LEU A 1003 -10.49 29.07 26.46
C LEU A 1003 -10.08 27.61 26.47
N ALA A 1004 -10.00 27.01 25.27
CA ALA A 1004 -9.69 25.60 25.09
C ALA A 1004 -8.94 25.42 23.75
N PRO A 1005 -7.75 26.04 23.59
CA PRO A 1005 -7.04 26.11 22.31
C PRO A 1005 -6.40 24.77 21.87
N VAL A 1006 -6.43 23.76 22.74
CA VAL A 1006 -5.89 22.42 22.49
C VAL A 1006 -6.94 21.33 22.60
N GLU A 1007 -8.16 21.66 23.02
CA GLU A 1007 -9.24 20.68 23.12
C GLU A 1007 -10.04 20.70 21.82
N THR A 1008 -10.69 19.59 21.48
CA THR A 1008 -11.68 19.56 20.40
C THR A 1008 -13.11 19.55 20.96
N VAL A 1009 -14.10 19.68 20.09
CA VAL A 1009 -15.52 19.46 20.48
C VAL A 1009 -15.78 18.02 20.93
N THR A 1010 -14.92 17.09 20.52
CA THR A 1010 -14.97 15.69 20.94
C THR A 1010 -14.11 15.54 22.20
N GLN A 1011 -14.79 15.37 23.33
CA GLN A 1011 -14.14 15.24 24.63
C GLN A 1011 -13.10 14.13 24.64
N GLY A 1012 -11.99 14.31 25.35
CA GLY A 1012 -10.89 13.34 25.40
C GLY A 1012 -9.96 13.33 24.18
N ILE A 1013 -10.25 14.11 23.14
CA ILE A 1013 -9.38 14.29 21.97
C ILE A 1013 -8.85 15.72 21.93
N TYR A 1014 -7.52 15.83 21.87
CA TYR A 1014 -6.76 17.07 21.95
C TYR A 1014 -5.89 17.27 20.70
N LEU A 1015 -5.42 18.50 20.49
CA LEU A 1015 -4.60 18.91 19.34
C LEU A 1015 -3.25 19.46 19.80
N ALA A 1016 -2.17 19.07 19.11
CA ALA A 1016 -0.84 19.59 19.37
C ALA A 1016 -0.05 19.84 18.07
N GLY A 1017 0.54 21.03 17.96
CA GLY A 1017 1.43 21.36 16.86
C GLY A 1017 0.71 21.85 15.60
N ALA A 1018 1.40 21.73 14.47
CA ALA A 1018 0.99 22.36 13.21
C ALA A 1018 -0.28 21.77 12.56
N CYS A 1019 -0.82 20.66 13.06
CA CYS A 1019 -2.09 20.10 12.56
C CYS A 1019 -3.31 20.93 12.94
N GLN A 1020 -3.22 21.78 13.96
CA GLN A 1020 -4.29 22.71 14.37
C GLN A 1020 -4.21 24.06 13.62
N SER A 1021 -3.01 24.53 13.29
CA SER A 1021 -2.78 25.75 12.51
C SER A 1021 -1.28 25.93 12.24
N PRO A 1022 -0.87 26.72 11.23
CA PRO A 1022 0.53 27.03 10.99
C PRO A 1022 1.20 27.68 12.22
N LYS A 1023 2.33 27.11 12.67
CA LYS A 1023 3.09 27.59 13.83
C LYS A 1023 4.53 27.09 13.79
N ASP A 1024 5.39 27.68 14.60
CA ASP A 1024 6.79 27.30 14.72
C ASP A 1024 7.03 26.23 15.81
N ILE A 1025 8.30 25.90 16.05
CA ILE A 1025 8.70 24.86 16.99
C ILE A 1025 8.36 25.24 18.44
N PRO A 1026 8.71 26.44 18.96
CA PRO A 1026 8.32 26.85 20.32
C PRO A 1026 6.81 26.79 20.57
N ASP A 1027 5.99 27.34 19.66
CA ASP A 1027 4.53 27.29 19.79
C ASP A 1027 4.02 25.83 19.78
N SER A 1028 4.62 24.97 18.95
CA SER A 1028 4.27 23.54 18.87
C SER A 1028 4.60 22.78 20.16
N VAL A 1029 5.77 23.04 20.76
CA VAL A 1029 6.22 22.45 22.02
C VAL A 1029 5.34 22.93 23.18
N ALA A 1030 5.00 24.22 23.22
CA ALA A 1030 4.10 24.77 24.22
C ALA A 1030 2.69 24.16 24.11
N GLN A 1031 2.17 24.02 22.89
CA GLN A 1031 0.86 23.41 22.64
C GLN A 1031 0.85 21.93 23.03
N ALA A 1032 1.94 21.20 22.80
CA ALA A 1032 2.10 19.81 23.24
C ALA A 1032 2.04 19.68 24.76
N GLY A 1033 2.72 20.56 25.49
CA GLY A 1033 2.63 20.61 26.95
C GLY A 1033 1.22 20.93 27.44
N ALA A 1034 0.52 21.86 26.79
CA ALA A 1034 -0.87 22.19 27.11
C ALA A 1034 -1.83 21.02 26.83
N ALA A 1035 -1.67 20.32 25.70
CA ALA A 1035 -2.47 19.14 25.37
C ALA A 1035 -2.23 17.99 26.36
N ALA A 1036 -0.97 17.76 26.75
CA ALA A 1036 -0.63 16.78 27.77
C ALA A 1036 -1.26 17.13 29.13
N ALA A 1037 -1.19 18.40 29.56
CA ALA A 1037 -1.81 18.85 30.80
C ALA A 1037 -3.34 18.71 30.77
N ALA A 1038 -3.99 19.03 29.64
CA ALA A 1038 -5.43 18.88 29.49
C ALA A 1038 -5.87 17.39 29.52
N ALA A 1039 -5.08 16.50 28.90
CA ALA A 1039 -5.29 15.06 28.97
C ALA A 1039 -5.08 14.51 30.40
N LEU A 1040 -4.04 14.95 31.11
CA LEU A 1040 -3.80 14.54 32.50
C LEU A 1040 -4.93 14.98 33.42
N SER A 1041 -5.38 16.23 33.29
CA SER A 1041 -6.52 16.78 34.05
C SER A 1041 -7.79 15.95 33.88
N LEU A 1042 -7.97 15.35 32.71
CA LEU A 1042 -9.07 14.41 32.47
C LEU A 1042 -8.81 13.05 33.14
N LEU A 1043 -7.64 12.46 32.91
CA LEU A 1043 -7.33 11.09 33.36
C LEU A 1043 -7.21 10.96 34.88
N ASP A 1044 -6.68 11.99 35.55
CA ASP A 1044 -6.49 12.03 37.00
C ASP A 1044 -7.80 12.08 37.80
N GLN A 1045 -8.93 12.35 37.13
CA GLN A 1045 -10.26 12.21 37.72
C GLN A 1045 -10.59 10.74 38.05
N GLY A 1046 -9.94 9.78 37.38
CA GLY A 1046 -10.11 8.34 37.57
C GLY A 1046 -11.44 7.76 37.05
N ALA A 1047 -12.51 8.56 37.08
CA ALA A 1047 -13.80 8.24 36.51
C ALA A 1047 -14.37 9.44 35.76
N ILE A 1048 -15.12 9.17 34.69
CA ILE A 1048 -15.86 10.19 33.95
C ILE A 1048 -17.36 10.07 34.23
N LEU A 1049 -17.99 11.22 34.41
CA LEU A 1049 -19.44 11.36 34.43
C LEU A 1049 -19.95 11.43 32.99
N LEU A 1050 -20.64 10.39 32.55
CA LEU A 1050 -21.31 10.36 31.25
C LEU A 1050 -22.53 11.26 31.27
N ASP A 1051 -22.73 11.96 30.15
CA ASP A 1051 -23.93 12.75 29.92
C ASP A 1051 -25.17 11.81 29.96
N PRO A 1052 -26.14 12.05 30.85
CA PRO A 1052 -27.34 11.23 30.94
C PRO A 1052 -28.31 11.44 29.77
N ILE A 1053 -28.04 12.38 28.87
CA ILE A 1053 -28.81 12.64 27.63
C ILE A 1053 -28.50 11.53 26.61
N VAL A 1054 -29.05 10.34 26.84
CA VAL A 1054 -28.89 9.16 25.98
C VAL A 1054 -30.24 8.71 25.42
N ALA A 1055 -30.18 7.83 24.43
CA ALA A 1055 -31.37 7.17 23.92
C ALA A 1055 -31.88 6.13 24.91
N GLU A 1056 -33.19 6.05 25.06
CA GLU A 1056 -33.90 5.02 25.79
C GLU A 1056 -34.96 4.37 24.92
N VAL A 1057 -35.37 3.16 25.30
CA VAL A 1057 -36.34 2.35 24.58
C VAL A 1057 -37.50 1.99 25.50
N ASP A 1058 -38.71 2.35 25.08
CA ASP A 1058 -39.94 1.85 25.67
C ASP A 1058 -40.18 0.43 25.17
N SER A 1059 -39.82 -0.54 26.02
CA SER A 1059 -39.98 -1.97 25.74
C SER A 1059 -41.42 -2.39 25.44
N LEU A 1060 -42.43 -1.65 25.91
CA LEU A 1060 -43.85 -1.95 25.64
C LEU A 1060 -44.29 -1.52 24.24
N ARG A 1061 -43.58 -0.56 23.63
CA ARG A 1061 -43.87 -0.06 22.27
C ARG A 1061 -42.91 -0.61 21.20
N CYS A 1062 -41.77 -1.16 21.63
CA CYS A 1062 -40.76 -1.65 20.71
C CYS A 1062 -41.22 -2.93 20.01
N ALA A 1063 -41.29 -2.88 18.68
CA ALA A 1063 -41.66 -4.03 17.85
C ALA A 1063 -40.46 -4.82 17.30
N GLY A 1064 -39.23 -4.55 17.78
CA GLY A 1064 -38.04 -5.31 17.36
C GLY A 1064 -37.57 -5.11 15.91
N CYS A 1065 -38.07 -4.09 15.20
CA CYS A 1065 -37.83 -3.94 13.75
C CYS A 1065 -36.39 -3.61 13.31
N GLY A 1066 -35.47 -3.30 14.24
CA GLY A 1066 -34.05 -3.05 13.96
C GLY A 1066 -33.69 -1.71 13.29
N GLN A 1067 -34.66 -0.90 12.85
CA GLN A 1067 -34.37 0.37 12.16
C GLN A 1067 -33.54 1.35 13.00
N CYS A 1068 -33.75 1.39 14.31
CA CYS A 1068 -32.97 2.22 15.23
C CYS A 1068 -31.49 1.79 15.30
N ALA A 1069 -31.20 0.48 15.21
CA ALA A 1069 -29.84 -0.03 15.20
C ALA A 1069 -29.12 0.36 13.91
N ALA A 1070 -29.77 0.18 12.75
CA ALA A 1070 -29.23 0.58 11.46
C ALA A 1070 -29.00 2.09 11.34
N ALA A 1071 -29.86 2.90 11.98
CA ALA A 1071 -29.74 4.36 11.98
C ALA A 1071 -28.69 4.92 12.95
N CYS A 1072 -28.13 4.10 13.86
CA CYS A 1072 -27.20 4.59 14.87
C CYS A 1072 -25.77 4.71 14.31
N PRO A 1073 -25.20 5.92 14.19
CA PRO A 1073 -23.84 6.08 13.65
C PRO A 1073 -22.74 5.58 14.59
N TYR A 1074 -23.10 5.27 15.84
CA TYR A 1074 -22.16 4.83 16.88
C TYR A 1074 -22.30 3.34 17.22
N ASN A 1075 -23.19 2.60 16.53
CA ASN A 1075 -23.54 1.21 16.87
C ASN A 1075 -23.91 1.02 18.35
N ALA A 1076 -24.51 2.04 18.96
CA ALA A 1076 -24.90 2.01 20.38
C ALA A 1076 -26.16 1.15 20.61
N ILE A 1077 -26.82 0.64 19.57
CA ILE A 1077 -28.11 -0.06 19.68
C ILE A 1077 -27.97 -1.42 19.04
N ALA A 1078 -28.34 -2.46 19.79
CA ALA A 1078 -28.39 -3.84 19.30
C ALA A 1078 -29.79 -4.42 19.54
N LEU A 1079 -30.16 -5.44 18.76
CA LEU A 1079 -31.34 -6.25 19.05
C LEU A 1079 -30.94 -7.35 20.03
N GLN A 1080 -31.58 -7.38 21.19
CA GLN A 1080 -31.42 -8.43 22.20
C GLN A 1080 -32.81 -8.92 22.59
N ASP A 1081 -33.02 -10.24 22.55
CA ASP A 1081 -34.29 -10.89 22.87
C ASP A 1081 -35.48 -10.34 22.05
N GLY A 1082 -35.23 -10.00 20.78
CA GLY A 1082 -36.25 -9.44 19.89
C GLY A 1082 -36.62 -7.98 20.14
N LEU A 1083 -35.97 -7.29 21.09
CA LEU A 1083 -36.18 -5.88 21.40
C LEU A 1083 -34.90 -5.06 21.16
N ALA A 1084 -35.05 -3.79 20.81
CA ALA A 1084 -33.92 -2.88 20.76
C ALA A 1084 -33.41 -2.61 22.18
N LYS A 1085 -32.09 -2.61 22.36
CA LYS A 1085 -31.42 -2.27 23.61
C LYS A 1085 -30.30 -1.27 23.35
N VAL A 1086 -30.27 -0.20 24.14
CA VAL A 1086 -29.27 0.86 24.01
C VAL A 1086 -28.11 0.60 24.97
N ASN A 1087 -26.90 0.54 24.44
CA ASN A 1087 -25.68 0.70 25.20
C ASN A 1087 -25.48 2.19 25.52
N VAL A 1088 -25.87 2.54 26.74
CA VAL A 1088 -25.79 3.91 27.26
C VAL A 1088 -24.38 4.49 27.32
N PHE A 1089 -23.34 3.64 27.34
CA PHE A 1089 -21.95 4.08 27.40
C PHE A 1089 -21.46 4.61 26.05
N ILE A 1090 -22.00 4.07 24.96
CA ILE A 1090 -21.64 4.43 23.58
C ILE A 1090 -22.58 5.50 23.03
N CYS A 1091 -23.83 5.53 23.48
CA CYS A 1091 -24.84 6.46 23.00
C CYS A 1091 -24.42 7.93 23.22
N LYS A 1092 -24.41 8.72 22.13
CA LYS A 1092 -24.09 10.16 22.18
C LYS A 1092 -25.33 11.07 22.19
N GLY A 1093 -26.53 10.52 22.40
CA GLY A 1093 -27.75 11.32 22.49
C GLY A 1093 -28.17 12.02 21.19
N CYS A 1094 -27.67 11.61 20.01
CA CYS A 1094 -27.88 12.36 18.76
C CYS A 1094 -29.34 12.40 18.24
N GLY A 1095 -30.23 11.56 18.77
CA GLY A 1095 -31.65 11.54 18.39
C GLY A 1095 -32.00 10.86 17.05
N THR A 1096 -31.02 10.42 16.26
CA THR A 1096 -31.27 9.79 14.94
C THR A 1096 -32.16 8.55 15.05
N CYS A 1097 -31.93 7.72 16.06
CA CYS A 1097 -32.75 6.52 16.31
C CYS A 1097 -34.20 6.84 16.70
N THR A 1098 -34.44 7.95 17.39
CA THR A 1098 -35.78 8.45 17.76
C THR A 1098 -36.55 8.92 16.52
N ALA A 1099 -35.88 9.61 15.60
CA ALA A 1099 -36.46 10.00 14.33
C ALA A 1099 -36.78 8.80 13.43
N ALA A 1100 -35.89 7.79 13.43
CA ALA A 1100 -36.05 6.57 12.62
C ALA A 1100 -37.06 5.57 13.20
N CYS A 1101 -37.49 5.70 14.46
CA CYS A 1101 -38.38 4.72 15.09
C CYS A 1101 -39.83 4.92 14.64
N PRO A 1102 -40.41 4.00 13.83
CA PRO A 1102 -41.77 4.18 13.31
C PRO A 1102 -42.84 4.13 14.41
N ASN A 1103 -42.62 3.30 15.44
CA ASN A 1103 -43.56 3.14 16.55
C ASN A 1103 -43.33 4.13 17.70
N LYS A 1104 -42.39 5.08 17.55
CA LYS A 1104 -42.02 6.04 18.61
C LYS A 1104 -41.73 5.37 19.97
N ALA A 1105 -41.09 4.19 19.89
CA ALA A 1105 -40.60 3.45 21.05
C ALA A 1105 -39.24 3.95 21.53
N MET A 1106 -38.45 4.58 20.64
CA MET A 1106 -37.20 5.22 20.99
C MET A 1106 -37.46 6.67 21.42
N ASN A 1107 -36.80 7.12 22.48
CA ASN A 1107 -36.78 8.53 22.92
C ASN A 1107 -35.36 8.94 23.29
N ILE A 1108 -35.09 10.25 23.33
CA ILE A 1108 -33.90 10.81 23.96
C ILE A 1108 -34.29 11.40 25.30
N ILE A 1109 -33.61 10.98 26.37
CA ILE A 1109 -33.74 11.59 27.69
C ILE A 1109 -33.39 13.08 27.56
N HIS A 1110 -34.20 13.99 28.12
CA HIS A 1110 -34.03 15.45 28.02
C HIS A 1110 -34.35 16.09 26.66
N PHE A 1111 -34.76 15.29 25.66
CA PHE A 1111 -35.20 15.75 24.33
C PHE A 1111 -36.33 14.84 23.80
N ASN A 1112 -37.25 14.44 24.67
CA ASN A 1112 -38.40 13.64 24.28
C ASN A 1112 -39.47 14.50 23.58
N ASP A 1113 -40.41 13.86 22.90
CA ASP A 1113 -41.46 14.55 22.14
C ASP A 1113 -42.28 15.54 23.00
N ARG A 1114 -42.51 15.23 24.28
CA ARG A 1114 -43.26 16.11 25.19
C ARG A 1114 -42.51 17.42 25.45
N GLU A 1115 -41.22 17.35 25.70
CA GLU A 1115 -40.36 18.51 25.94
C GLU A 1115 -40.21 19.37 24.67
N LEU A 1116 -39.96 18.73 23.52
CA LEU A 1116 -39.79 19.42 22.24
C LEU A 1116 -41.08 20.09 21.76
N ILE A 1117 -42.23 19.41 21.89
CA ILE A 1117 -43.53 20.00 21.54
C ILE A 1117 -43.84 21.20 22.45
N ALA A 1118 -43.53 21.12 23.74
CA ALA A 1118 -43.73 22.26 24.64
C ALA A 1118 -42.85 23.46 24.27
N GLU A 1119 -41.59 23.22 23.88
CA GLU A 1119 -40.69 24.26 23.37
C GLU A 1119 -41.27 24.93 22.12
N LEU A 1120 -41.74 24.13 21.15
CA LEU A 1120 -42.35 24.60 19.90
C LEU A 1120 -43.62 25.43 20.15
N LEU A 1121 -44.53 24.94 20.99
CA LEU A 1121 -45.74 25.67 21.36
C LEU A 1121 -45.38 27.00 22.04
N GLY A 1122 -44.35 27.01 22.90
CA GLY A 1122 -43.84 28.24 23.51
C GLY A 1122 -43.27 29.22 22.49
N ALA A 1123 -42.55 28.75 21.48
CA ALA A 1123 -42.05 29.62 20.42
C ALA A 1123 -43.20 30.24 19.59
N LEU A 1124 -44.28 29.49 19.35
CA LEU A 1124 -45.37 29.86 18.44
C LEU A 1124 -46.55 30.62 19.07
N ALA A 1125 -46.69 30.63 20.39
CA ALA A 1125 -47.91 31.08 21.08
C ALA A 1125 -48.37 32.54 20.84
N ASP A 1126 -47.54 33.42 20.23
CA ASP A 1126 -47.89 34.82 19.91
C ASP A 1126 -47.76 35.19 18.41
N ALA A 1127 -47.60 34.21 17.50
CA ALA A 1127 -47.61 34.52 16.07
C ALA A 1127 -49.06 34.65 15.58
N PRO A 1128 -49.49 35.78 14.97
CA PRO A 1128 -50.74 35.78 14.21
C PRO A 1128 -50.59 34.78 13.07
N LEU A 1129 -51.25 33.63 13.19
CA LEU A 1129 -51.39 32.65 12.11
C LEU A 1129 -52.32 33.23 11.04
N GLU A 1130 -51.79 34.03 10.12
CA GLU A 1130 -52.41 34.16 8.81
C GLU A 1130 -52.11 32.86 8.04
N VAL A 1131 -53.09 31.96 8.06
CA VAL A 1131 -53.11 30.77 7.21
C VAL A 1131 -53.44 31.20 5.79
N ALA A 1132 -52.53 30.96 4.86
CA ALA A 1132 -52.80 30.94 3.41
C ALA A 1132 -53.11 29.51 2.95
#